data_AF-A0A2M4AH23-F1
#
_entry.id   AF-A0A2M4AH23-F1
#
_cell.length_a   1.000
_cell.length_b   1.000
_cell.length_c   1.000
_cell.angle_alpha   90.00
_cell.angle_beta   90.00
_cell.angle_gamma   90.00
#
_symmetry.space_group_name_H-M   'P 1'
#
loop_
_entity.id
_entity.type
_entity.pdbx_description
1 polymer ?
#
loop_
_entity_poly.entity_id
_entity_poly.type
_entity_poly.pdbx_seq_one_letter_code
_entity_poly.pdbx_strand_id
1 'polypeptide(L)'
;MDYEAFVNVHKPQLQSSGVPEHFWPDLYRKLAGQVFDAGLAFSLLAVDYGDEVRSAEDPVWLLQVSKEGGMKADDPTEIYLIDHAWTFRTDNARQLLTAHPELVSRLAVMMGLEQDDTVPPAAYIPRILQDMWRWCNTYSVSADGLSVENRMPIWYVMDEVGSAVLHGDSPNCRIVPFMHIAEGITYSLLFPIEDIDEGDTLYRDFVEGVPSDAKERDALLLPWRYCSFVKEDFSQSEPSKEYFLAGHVEETLPGEDIPPPLIDANRSLKVYSQYEMVNKYLTDPSYELVDEPAEADILWMTSHFKEFRELSESRPNTFVNQFPFENVMTIKDLLSIICRRAAADGVGEETGDSDPLVHPRPRWLPVTYNLKTELVAFASYFQNRAQRGLDNHWIVKPWNLARTLDTHITDNLAQIMRLQQTGPKIAQKYIEHPVLFERTELEAAVKFDVRYVLLVKSVDDLCAYVYTNFFLRFANKPFQLDDFDDYEKHFTVMNYGEFTLRHMKCDEFRRCWATQYPRHDWDAIETDICTMLKEMLQGATKLRPPCGIGASQQSRGLYAVDLMLEWTGEAYTRIQPKLLEVNFTPDCKRACECYPDFVRNAHGRCVPTCPIGCEHGDCPGGSSVCICHEGYELDAERGKMCVPKCTGGCGTTGRCVDVERCECAEGYGFHPEHKCAPLCEGGCRGGKCVAPNVCQCEAGYEKVDNVCEPICSSGCFHGTCVAPETCSCKPGYKKIGDQCTASCDQPCLNGECTGPNVCSCNRGYELDAVNPFHCIPHCPNGCPNGVCSGPNMCLCNAGFVKDRSLKGSQACVRRTDAVKS
;
A
#
# COMPACT_ATOMS: atom_id res chain seq x y z
N MET A 1 24.68 -40.46 32.62
CA MET A 1 25.32 -39.15 32.88
C MET A 1 25.80 -39.18 34.32
N ASP A 2 27.02 -38.77 34.65
CA ASP A 2 27.44 -38.62 36.05
C ASP A 2 26.91 -37.30 36.63
N TYR A 3 27.06 -37.09 37.95
CA TYR A 3 26.52 -35.91 38.63
C TYR A 3 27.16 -34.60 38.13
N GLU A 4 28.46 -34.59 37.84
CA GLU A 4 29.14 -33.39 37.33
C GLU A 4 28.62 -33.00 35.94
N ALA A 5 28.43 -33.97 35.04
CA ALA A 5 27.82 -33.73 33.75
C ALA A 5 26.36 -33.26 33.87
N PHE A 6 25.59 -33.79 34.83
CA PHE A 6 24.24 -33.32 35.13
C PHE A 6 24.25 -31.85 35.52
N VAL A 7 25.08 -31.45 36.49
CA VAL A 7 25.17 -30.05 36.92
C VAL A 7 25.60 -29.15 35.76
N ASN A 8 26.59 -29.55 34.96
CA ASN A 8 27.06 -28.74 33.82
C ASN A 8 25.95 -28.44 32.80
N VAL A 9 25.05 -29.40 32.57
CA VAL A 9 23.96 -29.27 31.58
C VAL A 9 22.72 -28.58 32.18
N HIS A 10 22.40 -28.83 33.45
CA HIS A 10 21.15 -28.41 34.07
C HIS A 10 21.26 -27.18 34.99
N LYS A 11 22.47 -26.76 35.36
CA LYS A 11 22.67 -25.60 36.24
C LYS A 11 21.96 -24.33 35.74
N PRO A 12 22.00 -23.96 34.44
CA PRO A 12 21.31 -22.75 33.98
C PRO A 12 19.81 -22.76 34.26
N GLN A 13 19.12 -23.88 33.98
CA GLN A 13 17.68 -23.99 34.21
C GLN A 13 17.33 -24.03 35.70
N LEU A 14 18.10 -24.77 36.52
CA LEU A 14 17.89 -24.88 37.97
C LEU A 14 18.07 -23.52 38.66
N GLN A 15 19.11 -22.78 38.29
CA GLN A 15 19.35 -21.43 38.82
C GLN A 15 18.29 -20.43 38.35
N SER A 16 17.91 -20.47 37.06
CA SER A 16 16.88 -19.56 36.53
C SER A 16 15.51 -19.77 37.19
N SER A 17 15.19 -21.01 37.59
CA SER A 17 13.95 -21.36 38.29
C SER A 17 14.06 -21.16 39.81
N GLY A 18 15.25 -20.83 40.32
CA GLY A 18 15.50 -20.63 41.74
C GLY A 18 15.39 -21.92 42.56
N VAL A 19 15.80 -23.07 42.00
CA VAL A 19 15.89 -24.35 42.74
C VAL A 19 17.17 -24.35 43.59
N PRO A 20 17.07 -24.41 44.93
CA PRO A 20 18.23 -24.41 45.82
C PRO A 20 19.25 -25.52 45.54
N GLU A 21 20.55 -25.21 45.67
CA GLU A 21 21.64 -26.13 45.30
C GLU A 21 21.67 -27.42 46.14
N HIS A 22 21.15 -27.39 47.37
CA HIS A 22 21.13 -28.58 48.25
C HIS A 22 20.19 -29.67 47.74
N PHE A 23 19.18 -29.34 46.94
CA PHE A 23 18.28 -30.33 46.33
C PHE A 23 18.87 -31.03 45.10
N TRP A 24 19.91 -30.47 44.47
CA TRP A 24 20.41 -30.97 43.18
C TRP A 24 20.95 -32.41 43.21
N PRO A 25 21.67 -32.87 44.25
CA PRO A 25 22.13 -34.25 44.34
C PRO A 25 20.99 -35.28 44.41
N ASP A 26 19.92 -34.94 45.15
CA ASP A 26 18.76 -35.80 45.30
C ASP A 26 17.95 -35.86 43.99
N LEU A 27 17.71 -34.70 43.38
CA LEU A 27 17.09 -34.58 42.07
C LEU A 27 17.79 -35.46 41.03
N TYR A 28 19.13 -35.39 40.94
CA TYR A 28 19.92 -36.24 40.05
C TYR A 28 19.67 -37.74 40.31
N ARG A 29 19.65 -38.16 41.57
CA ARG A 29 19.40 -39.56 41.95
C ARG A 29 17.99 -39.99 41.55
N LYS A 30 16.99 -39.15 41.78
CA LYS A 30 15.59 -39.43 41.44
C LYS A 30 15.41 -39.55 39.93
N LEU A 31 16.00 -38.64 39.14
CA LEU A 31 15.98 -38.72 37.68
C LEU A 31 16.70 -39.97 37.16
N ALA A 32 17.91 -40.26 37.66
CA ALA A 32 18.68 -41.43 37.24
C ALA A 32 18.00 -42.77 37.60
N GLY A 33 17.22 -42.79 38.68
CA GLY A 33 16.47 -43.96 39.15
C GLY A 33 15.00 -43.99 38.73
N GLN A 34 14.50 -42.98 38.01
CA GLN A 34 13.08 -42.77 37.71
C GLN A 34 12.19 -42.91 38.97
N VAL A 35 12.60 -42.27 40.06
CA VAL A 35 11.94 -42.37 41.36
C VAL A 35 10.86 -41.29 41.49
N PHE A 36 9.60 -41.72 41.53
CA PHE A 36 8.43 -40.89 41.81
C PHE A 36 7.90 -41.21 43.21
N ASP A 37 8.33 -40.44 44.20
CA ASP A 37 8.07 -40.70 45.63
C ASP A 37 7.11 -39.70 46.27
N ALA A 38 6.48 -38.83 45.48
CA ALA A 38 5.50 -37.85 45.97
C ALA A 38 4.35 -38.52 46.76
N GLY A 39 3.88 -39.70 46.31
CA GLY A 39 2.85 -40.46 47.01
C GLY A 39 3.26 -41.04 48.38
N LEU A 40 4.55 -40.99 48.75
CA LEU A 40 5.02 -41.33 50.10
C LEU A 40 4.99 -40.12 51.05
N ALA A 41 4.99 -38.90 50.50
CA ALA A 41 5.06 -37.66 51.26
C ALA A 41 3.72 -36.92 51.34
N PHE A 42 2.84 -37.13 50.36
CA PHE A 42 1.60 -36.37 50.21
C PHE A 42 0.36 -37.27 50.14
N SER A 43 -0.75 -36.73 50.64
CA SER A 43 -2.08 -37.29 50.48
C SER A 43 -2.94 -36.35 49.64
N LEU A 44 -3.60 -36.92 48.62
CA LEU A 44 -4.56 -36.23 47.78
C LEU A 44 -5.95 -36.34 48.41
N LEU A 45 -6.58 -35.21 48.71
CA LEU A 45 -7.89 -35.15 49.35
C LEU A 45 -8.92 -34.52 48.41
N ALA A 46 -10.05 -35.20 48.22
CA ALA A 46 -11.22 -34.60 47.56
C ALA A 46 -11.89 -33.61 48.52
N VAL A 47 -12.23 -32.42 48.05
CA VAL A 47 -12.95 -31.43 48.85
C VAL A 47 -14.44 -31.76 48.84
N ASP A 48 -15.01 -31.98 50.04
CA ASP A 48 -16.44 -32.17 50.24
C ASP A 48 -17.09 -30.84 50.62
N TYR A 49 -17.96 -30.33 49.74
CA TYR A 49 -18.74 -29.11 49.95
C TYR A 49 -20.08 -29.37 50.67
N GLY A 50 -20.36 -30.61 51.06
CA GLY A 50 -21.61 -30.99 51.72
C GLY A 50 -22.82 -30.76 50.83
N ASP A 51 -23.79 -30.01 51.34
CA ASP A 51 -25.01 -29.64 50.59
C ASP A 51 -24.82 -28.39 49.70
N GLU A 52 -23.67 -27.73 49.76
CA GLU A 52 -23.40 -26.55 48.94
C GLU A 52 -23.00 -26.94 47.51
N VAL A 53 -23.54 -26.23 46.53
CA VAL A 53 -23.15 -26.44 45.12
C VAL A 53 -21.76 -25.84 44.93
N ARG A 54 -20.77 -26.71 44.65
CA ARG A 54 -19.42 -26.32 44.26
C ARG A 54 -19.48 -25.29 43.13
N SER A 55 -18.91 -24.10 43.35
CA SER A 55 -18.73 -23.12 42.28
C SER A 55 -17.72 -23.62 41.25
N ALA A 56 -17.64 -22.98 40.09
CA ALA A 56 -16.61 -23.37 39.13
C ALA A 56 -15.22 -23.15 39.73
N GLU A 57 -15.03 -22.05 40.48
CA GLU A 57 -13.75 -21.59 41.05
C GLU A 57 -13.26 -22.45 42.23
N ASP A 58 -14.16 -23.20 42.84
CA ASP A 58 -13.89 -24.04 43.99
C ASP A 58 -12.94 -25.22 43.67
N PRO A 59 -11.92 -25.47 44.51
CA PRO A 59 -10.99 -26.59 44.32
C PRO A 59 -11.68 -27.94 44.39
N VAL A 60 -11.28 -28.86 43.50
CA VAL A 60 -11.73 -30.26 43.54
C VAL A 60 -10.86 -31.08 44.50
N TRP A 61 -9.56 -30.79 44.49
CA TRP A 61 -8.54 -31.55 45.21
C TRP A 61 -7.66 -30.61 46.04
N LEU A 62 -7.20 -31.11 47.17
CA LEU A 62 -6.17 -30.50 48.01
C LEU A 62 -5.02 -31.48 48.17
N LEU A 63 -3.79 -30.97 48.18
CA LEU A 63 -2.61 -31.75 48.52
C LEU A 63 -2.14 -31.42 49.94
N GLN A 64 -2.05 -32.44 50.80
CA GLN A 64 -1.64 -32.30 52.19
C GLN A 64 -0.36 -33.10 52.46
N VAL A 65 0.51 -32.60 53.32
CA VAL A 65 1.67 -33.35 53.81
C VAL A 65 1.20 -34.51 54.70
N SER A 66 1.49 -35.74 54.31
CA SER A 66 1.22 -36.95 55.10
C SER A 66 2.51 -37.64 55.58
N LYS A 67 3.67 -37.05 55.31
CA LYS A 67 4.96 -37.52 55.80
C LYS A 67 5.08 -37.29 57.30
N GLU A 68 5.42 -38.35 58.05
CA GLU A 68 5.67 -38.25 59.49
C GLU A 68 6.81 -37.26 59.78
N GLY A 69 6.55 -36.26 60.63
CA GLY A 69 7.52 -35.22 60.98
C GLY A 69 7.56 -34.03 60.00
N GLY A 70 6.65 -33.99 59.02
CA GLY A 70 6.54 -32.89 58.06
C GLY A 70 7.65 -32.87 57.00
N MET A 71 7.80 -31.73 56.34
CA MET A 71 8.85 -31.43 55.38
C MET A 71 9.75 -30.31 55.90
N LYS A 72 11.06 -30.47 55.72
CA LYS A 72 12.07 -29.48 56.13
C LYS A 72 12.70 -28.80 54.93
N ALA A 73 12.68 -27.46 54.93
CA ALA A 73 13.18 -26.69 53.77
C ALA A 73 14.68 -26.88 53.52
N ASP A 74 15.45 -27.23 54.56
CA ASP A 74 16.87 -27.49 54.50
C ASP A 74 17.24 -28.96 54.26
N ASP A 75 16.28 -29.88 54.26
CA ASP A 75 16.51 -31.30 53.96
C ASP A 75 16.67 -31.50 52.44
N PRO A 76 17.85 -31.96 51.96
CA PRO A 76 18.11 -32.12 50.53
C PRO A 76 17.23 -33.17 49.84
N THR A 77 16.52 -34.00 50.59
CA THR A 77 15.62 -35.05 50.06
C THR A 77 14.22 -34.55 49.73
N GLU A 78 13.85 -33.34 50.17
CA GLU A 78 12.51 -32.74 50.02
C GLU A 78 12.31 -32.08 48.65
N ILE A 79 12.64 -32.78 47.57
CA ILE A 79 12.36 -32.36 46.19
C ILE A 79 11.67 -33.48 45.42
N TYR A 80 10.54 -33.19 44.77
CA TYR A 80 9.67 -34.20 44.19
C TYR A 80 9.48 -33.99 42.69
N LEU A 81 9.51 -35.09 41.94
CA LEU A 81 9.21 -35.11 40.51
C LEU A 81 7.70 -35.22 40.29
N ILE A 82 7.14 -34.26 39.57
CA ILE A 82 5.74 -34.20 39.17
C ILE A 82 5.67 -34.41 37.66
N ASP A 83 4.85 -35.35 37.22
CA ASP A 83 4.72 -35.70 35.80
C ASP A 83 3.77 -34.74 35.07
N HIS A 84 3.86 -34.71 33.74
CA HIS A 84 2.98 -33.91 32.88
C HIS A 84 1.94 -34.85 32.26
N ALA A 85 0.74 -34.88 32.85
CA ALA A 85 -0.37 -35.71 32.37
C ALA A 85 -0.78 -35.37 30.92
N TRP A 86 -0.62 -34.11 30.52
CA TRP A 86 -0.92 -33.65 29.17
C TRP A 86 0.01 -32.52 28.77
N THR A 87 0.70 -32.65 27.64
CA THR A 87 1.55 -31.60 27.06
C THR A 87 1.08 -31.31 25.64
N PHE A 88 0.89 -30.03 25.30
CA PHE A 88 0.28 -29.63 24.04
C PHE A 88 0.72 -28.24 23.58
N ARG A 89 0.40 -27.93 22.32
CA ARG A 89 0.32 -26.57 21.80
C ARG A 89 -1.13 -26.26 21.55
N THR A 90 -1.50 -24.98 21.64
CA THR A 90 -2.92 -24.58 21.56
C THR A 90 -3.58 -24.95 20.24
N ASP A 91 -2.81 -25.02 19.15
CA ASP A 91 -3.25 -25.41 17.81
C ASP A 91 -3.53 -26.91 17.66
N ASN A 92 -3.02 -27.76 18.56
CA ASN A 92 -3.21 -29.21 18.49
C ASN A 92 -3.93 -29.82 19.70
N ALA A 93 -4.33 -28.99 20.69
CA ALA A 93 -4.96 -29.44 21.92
C ALA A 93 -6.18 -30.34 21.67
N ARG A 94 -7.13 -29.89 20.83
CA ARG A 94 -8.34 -30.67 20.49
C ARG A 94 -7.99 -31.96 19.77
N GLN A 95 -7.03 -31.92 18.83
CA GLN A 95 -6.62 -33.08 18.07
C GLN A 95 -6.04 -34.17 18.99
N LEU A 96 -5.19 -33.78 19.95
CA LEU A 96 -4.62 -34.69 20.95
C LEU A 96 -5.71 -35.34 21.82
N LEU A 97 -6.64 -34.53 22.36
CA LEU A 97 -7.75 -35.06 23.17
C LEU A 97 -8.64 -36.02 22.36
N THR A 98 -8.91 -35.70 21.10
CA THR A 98 -9.71 -36.56 20.21
C THR A 98 -9.01 -37.89 19.93
N ALA A 99 -7.68 -37.88 19.79
CA ALA A 99 -6.88 -39.07 19.53
C ALA A 99 -6.69 -39.97 20.77
N HIS A 100 -6.88 -39.43 21.99
CA HIS A 100 -6.58 -40.12 23.24
C HIS A 100 -7.77 -40.08 24.24
N PRO A 101 -8.79 -40.94 24.07
CA PRO A 101 -9.97 -40.98 24.96
C PRO A 101 -9.65 -41.24 26.43
N GLU A 102 -8.62 -42.05 26.73
CA GLU A 102 -8.18 -42.33 28.11
C GLU A 102 -7.68 -41.06 28.81
N LEU A 103 -7.00 -40.18 28.07
CA LEU A 103 -6.57 -38.88 28.60
C LEU A 103 -7.77 -37.99 28.90
N VAL A 104 -8.80 -38.02 28.05
CA VAL A 104 -10.04 -37.26 28.25
C VAL A 104 -10.74 -37.70 29.53
N SER A 105 -10.89 -39.01 29.75
CA SER A 105 -11.46 -39.54 31.00
C SER A 105 -10.63 -39.13 32.22
N ARG A 106 -9.29 -39.24 32.15
CA ARG A 106 -8.40 -38.81 33.24
C ARG A 106 -8.55 -37.32 33.58
N LEU A 107 -8.49 -36.45 32.57
CA LEU A 107 -8.63 -35.01 32.75
C LEU A 107 -10.02 -34.64 33.30
N ALA A 108 -11.08 -35.32 32.84
CA ALA A 108 -12.42 -35.03 33.30
C ALA A 108 -12.60 -35.35 34.80
N VAL A 109 -12.02 -36.46 35.29
CA VAL A 109 -11.97 -36.79 36.73
C VAL A 109 -11.16 -35.74 37.50
N MET A 110 -9.96 -35.39 37.01
CA MET A 110 -9.12 -34.36 37.64
C MET A 110 -9.86 -33.02 37.79
N MET A 111 -10.59 -32.62 36.75
CA MET A 111 -11.34 -31.36 36.72
C MET A 111 -12.68 -31.41 37.48
N GLY A 112 -13.04 -32.57 38.06
CA GLY A 112 -14.29 -32.76 38.80
C GLY A 112 -15.52 -32.65 37.90
N LEU A 113 -15.42 -33.12 36.65
CA LEU A 113 -16.55 -33.25 35.74
C LEU A 113 -17.28 -34.56 36.04
N GLU A 114 -18.59 -34.48 36.30
CA GLU A 114 -19.43 -35.66 36.53
C GLU A 114 -19.31 -36.63 35.34
N GLN A 115 -18.78 -37.83 35.61
CA GLN A 115 -18.64 -38.88 34.61
C GLN A 115 -19.92 -39.72 34.58
N ASP A 116 -20.58 -39.75 33.42
CA ASP A 116 -21.61 -40.71 33.08
C ASP A 116 -21.02 -41.75 32.11
N ASP A 117 -20.99 -43.03 32.53
CA ASP A 117 -20.48 -44.15 31.74
C ASP A 117 -21.21 -44.34 30.40
N THR A 118 -22.41 -43.75 30.25
CA THR A 118 -23.18 -43.78 28.99
C THR A 118 -22.77 -42.68 28.01
N VAL A 119 -22.00 -41.68 28.46
CA VAL A 119 -21.53 -40.55 27.66
C VAL A 119 -20.11 -40.84 27.16
N PRO A 120 -19.87 -40.81 25.83
CA PRO A 120 -18.53 -41.09 25.32
C PRO A 120 -17.53 -39.99 25.76
N PRO A 121 -16.25 -40.34 26.03
CA PRO A 121 -15.24 -39.37 26.46
C PRO A 121 -15.16 -38.12 25.58
N ALA A 122 -15.31 -38.29 24.26
CA ALA A 122 -15.28 -37.18 23.30
C ALA A 122 -16.28 -36.04 23.61
N ALA A 123 -17.40 -36.32 24.30
CA ALA A 123 -18.38 -35.31 24.68
C ALA A 123 -17.86 -34.33 25.74
N TYR A 124 -16.85 -34.71 26.53
CA TYR A 124 -16.23 -33.83 27.54
C TYR A 124 -15.17 -32.89 26.98
N ILE A 125 -14.69 -33.12 25.75
CA ILE A 125 -13.61 -32.33 25.13
C ILE A 125 -13.90 -30.82 25.13
N PRO A 126 -15.08 -30.33 24.70
CA PRO A 126 -15.37 -28.90 24.72
C PRO A 126 -15.27 -28.29 26.12
N ARG A 127 -15.76 -29.01 27.13
CA ARG A 127 -15.71 -28.55 28.52
C ARG A 127 -14.29 -28.55 29.08
N ILE A 128 -13.49 -29.56 28.78
CA ILE A 128 -12.07 -29.61 29.15
C ILE A 128 -11.32 -28.44 28.52
N LEU A 129 -11.49 -28.17 27.22
CA LEU A 129 -10.82 -27.05 26.53
C LEU A 129 -11.22 -25.68 27.11
N GLN A 130 -12.44 -25.56 27.63
CA GLN A 130 -12.91 -24.36 28.32
C GLN A 130 -12.28 -24.20 29.71
N ASP A 131 -12.22 -25.28 30.49
CA ASP A 131 -11.79 -25.23 31.90
C ASP A 131 -10.27 -25.39 32.09
N MET A 132 -9.54 -25.88 31.08
CA MET A 132 -8.12 -26.25 31.19
C MET A 132 -7.21 -25.12 31.66
N TRP A 133 -7.56 -23.86 31.40
CA TRP A 133 -6.70 -22.70 31.71
C TRP A 133 -6.41 -22.50 33.21
N ARG A 134 -7.18 -23.17 34.07
CA ARG A 134 -6.97 -23.24 35.52
C ARG A 134 -5.92 -24.31 35.92
N TRP A 135 -5.73 -25.29 35.05
CA TRP A 135 -4.89 -26.46 35.28
C TRP A 135 -3.57 -26.38 34.52
N CYS A 136 -3.57 -25.66 33.39
CA CYS A 136 -2.41 -25.57 32.54
C CYS A 136 -1.30 -24.70 33.16
N ASN A 137 -0.08 -25.04 32.82
CA ASN A 137 1.15 -24.30 33.06
C ASN A 137 1.86 -24.19 31.71
N THR A 138 2.93 -23.41 31.63
CA THR A 138 3.64 -23.17 30.38
C THR A 138 5.14 -23.12 30.58
N TYR A 139 5.89 -23.50 29.54
CA TYR A 139 7.32 -23.23 29.40
C TYR A 139 7.66 -22.94 27.94
N SER A 140 8.86 -22.43 27.70
CA SER A 140 9.38 -22.25 26.33
C SER A 140 10.81 -22.74 26.28
N VAL A 141 11.16 -23.45 25.21
CA VAL A 141 12.51 -24.00 25.04
C VAL A 141 13.32 -23.00 24.23
N SER A 142 14.31 -22.38 24.86
CA SER A 142 15.23 -21.47 24.20
C SER A 142 16.59 -22.13 24.06
N ALA A 143 17.00 -22.38 22.82
CA ALA A 143 18.34 -22.82 22.47
C ALA A 143 18.84 -22.06 21.22
N ASP A 144 20.15 -21.91 21.12
CA ASP A 144 20.80 -21.24 19.99
C ASP A 144 20.45 -21.94 18.67
N GLY A 145 20.10 -21.16 17.65
CA GLY A 145 19.72 -21.67 16.32
C GLY A 145 18.29 -22.20 16.18
N LEU A 146 17.47 -22.26 17.25
CA LEU A 146 16.05 -22.59 17.10
C LEU A 146 15.28 -21.47 16.38
N SER A 147 14.42 -21.86 15.43
CA SER A 147 13.47 -20.95 14.78
C SER A 147 12.45 -20.41 15.78
N VAL A 148 11.79 -19.31 15.43
CA VAL A 148 10.74 -18.68 16.26
C VAL A 148 9.60 -19.68 16.53
N GLU A 149 9.23 -20.47 15.53
CA GLU A 149 8.19 -21.50 15.62
C GLU A 149 8.55 -22.62 16.63
N ASN A 150 9.83 -22.90 16.82
CA ASN A 150 10.30 -23.89 17.79
C ASN A 150 10.39 -23.33 19.21
N ARG A 151 10.46 -22.00 19.37
CA ARG A 151 10.44 -21.30 20.66
C ARG A 151 9.03 -21.01 21.18
N MET A 152 8.02 -21.42 20.42
CA MET A 152 6.62 -21.26 20.79
C MET A 152 6.31 -21.87 22.17
N PRO A 153 5.43 -21.25 22.96
CA PRO A 153 5.05 -21.76 24.27
C PRO A 153 4.45 -23.15 24.18
N ILE A 154 4.89 -24.03 25.08
CA ILE A 154 4.33 -25.35 25.28
C ILE A 154 3.52 -25.32 26.56
N TRP A 155 2.25 -25.71 26.45
CA TRP A 155 1.32 -25.78 27.56
C TRP A 155 1.27 -27.21 28.10
N TYR A 156 1.08 -27.34 29.40
CA TYR A 156 0.97 -28.65 30.03
C TYR A 156 0.08 -28.64 31.26
N VAL A 157 -0.59 -29.76 31.52
CA VAL A 157 -1.29 -30.06 32.77
C VAL A 157 -0.45 -31.07 33.54
N MET A 158 -0.18 -30.78 34.81
CA MET A 158 0.55 -31.70 35.70
C MET A 158 -0.32 -32.93 36.01
N ASP A 159 0.26 -33.97 36.56
CA ASP A 159 -0.50 -35.07 37.16
C ASP A 159 -1.42 -34.62 38.33
N GLU A 160 -2.12 -35.58 38.93
CA GLU A 160 -3.06 -35.38 40.03
C GLU A 160 -2.40 -34.70 41.24
N VAL A 161 -1.14 -35.04 41.53
CA VAL A 161 -0.41 -34.50 42.67
C VAL A 161 -0.07 -33.03 42.43
N GLY A 162 0.58 -32.73 41.30
CA GLY A 162 0.97 -31.35 41.00
C GLY A 162 -0.22 -30.41 40.83
N SER A 163 -1.29 -30.92 40.22
CA SER A 163 -2.51 -30.15 39.95
C SER A 163 -3.33 -29.83 41.20
N ALA A 164 -3.14 -30.56 42.29
CA ALA A 164 -3.84 -30.33 43.56
C ALA A 164 -3.16 -29.28 44.46
N VAL A 165 -2.00 -28.74 44.06
CA VAL A 165 -1.34 -27.65 44.78
C VAL A 165 -2.00 -26.32 44.40
N LEU A 166 -2.64 -25.70 45.39
CA LEU A 166 -3.47 -24.51 45.18
C LEU A 166 -2.67 -23.21 45.22
N HIS A 167 -3.34 -22.13 44.81
CA HIS A 167 -2.83 -20.79 45.04
C HIS A 167 -2.89 -20.44 46.53
N GLY A 168 -1.82 -19.85 47.06
CA GLY A 168 -1.86 -19.11 48.32
C GLY A 168 -1.11 -17.79 48.22
N ASP A 169 -1.63 -16.75 48.87
CA ASP A 169 -0.94 -15.46 49.05
C ASP A 169 0.22 -15.56 50.06
N SER A 170 0.31 -16.68 50.79
CA SER A 170 1.45 -17.08 51.62
C SER A 170 1.84 -18.50 51.24
N PRO A 171 2.58 -18.69 50.13
CA PRO A 171 2.96 -20.00 49.65
C PRO A 171 3.99 -20.65 50.58
N ASN A 172 3.89 -21.96 50.77
CA ASN A 172 4.85 -22.76 51.55
C ASN A 172 5.72 -23.67 50.68
N CYS A 173 5.38 -23.81 49.40
CA CYS A 173 6.15 -24.56 48.41
C CYS A 173 6.24 -23.81 47.06
N ARG A 174 7.13 -24.28 46.19
CA ARG A 174 7.23 -23.85 44.80
C ARG A 174 7.16 -25.04 43.86
N ILE A 175 6.63 -24.80 42.66
CA ILE A 175 6.59 -25.78 41.58
C ILE A 175 7.10 -25.13 40.30
N VAL A 176 8.19 -25.66 39.73
CA VAL A 176 8.85 -25.07 38.56
C VAL A 176 9.05 -26.09 37.44
N PRO A 177 8.94 -25.71 36.16
CA PRO A 177 9.18 -26.63 35.05
C PRO A 177 10.67 -27.00 34.96
N PHE A 178 10.95 -28.25 34.61
CA PHE A 178 12.31 -28.77 34.43
C PHE A 178 12.38 -29.70 33.22
N MET A 179 13.37 -29.51 32.36
CA MET A 179 13.61 -30.37 31.20
C MET A 179 14.83 -31.24 31.44
N HIS A 180 14.63 -32.55 31.52
CA HIS A 180 15.69 -33.53 31.54
C HIS A 180 16.26 -33.73 30.11
N ILE A 181 17.18 -32.84 29.73
CA ILE A 181 17.89 -32.76 28.45
C ILE A 181 18.40 -34.12 27.96
N ALA A 182 18.88 -35.00 28.84
CA ALA A 182 19.42 -36.30 28.42
C ALA A 182 18.35 -37.24 27.81
N GLU A 183 17.13 -37.17 28.31
CA GLU A 183 16.00 -38.01 27.87
C GLU A 183 15.00 -37.23 26.99
N GLY A 184 15.08 -35.90 26.98
CA GLY A 184 14.10 -35.04 26.30
C GLY A 184 12.73 -35.03 26.97
N ILE A 185 12.64 -35.38 28.26
CA ILE A 185 11.40 -35.43 29.04
C ILE A 185 11.29 -34.18 29.92
N THR A 186 10.07 -33.69 30.09
CA THR A 186 9.77 -32.55 30.96
C THR A 186 9.01 -32.99 32.20
N TYR A 187 9.41 -32.42 33.33
CA TYR A 187 8.81 -32.62 34.64
C TYR A 187 8.50 -31.26 35.27
N SER A 188 7.77 -31.27 36.36
CA SER A 188 7.73 -30.16 37.31
C SER A 188 8.42 -30.58 38.61
N LEU A 189 9.20 -29.67 39.20
CA LEU A 189 9.89 -29.89 40.46
C LEU A 189 9.13 -29.20 41.58
N LEU A 190 8.63 -29.98 42.54
CA LEU A 190 7.99 -29.49 43.76
C LEU A 190 9.00 -29.51 44.91
N PHE A 191 9.16 -28.39 45.61
CA PHE A 191 10.02 -28.31 46.80
C PHE A 191 9.51 -27.27 47.81
N PRO A 192 9.75 -27.47 49.12
CA PRO A 192 9.36 -26.52 50.16
C PRO A 192 10.22 -25.26 50.12
N ILE A 193 9.64 -24.12 50.51
CA ILE A 193 10.37 -22.86 50.74
C ILE A 193 10.41 -22.44 52.20
N GLU A 194 9.61 -23.10 53.03
CA GLU A 194 9.63 -23.05 54.49
C GLU A 194 9.33 -24.46 55.03
N ASP A 195 9.53 -24.67 56.33
CA ASP A 195 9.13 -25.92 56.96
C ASP A 195 7.61 -26.07 56.91
N ILE A 196 7.15 -27.28 56.56
CA ILE A 196 5.72 -27.59 56.42
C ILE A 196 5.39 -28.74 57.37
N ASP A 197 4.43 -28.55 58.27
CA ASP A 197 4.10 -29.57 59.26
C ASP A 197 3.24 -30.70 58.65
N GLU A 198 3.27 -31.87 59.29
CA GLU A 198 2.36 -32.96 58.94
C GLU A 198 0.91 -32.51 59.09
N GLY A 199 0.11 -32.71 58.05
CA GLY A 199 -1.27 -32.24 58.00
C GLY A 199 -1.44 -30.82 57.42
N ASP A 200 -0.38 -30.13 57.04
CA ASP A 200 -0.53 -28.84 56.36
C ASP A 200 -0.82 -29.02 54.86
N THR A 201 -1.60 -28.08 54.31
CA THR A 201 -1.92 -28.02 52.88
C THR A 201 -0.82 -27.31 52.11
N LEU A 202 -0.50 -27.78 50.91
CA LEU A 202 0.48 -27.15 50.04
C LEU A 202 -0.14 -26.00 49.24
N TYR A 203 0.54 -24.86 49.29
CA TYR A 203 0.19 -23.66 48.54
C TYR A 203 1.41 -23.15 47.77
N ARG A 204 1.19 -22.73 46.53
CA ARG A 204 2.16 -22.02 45.69
C ARG A 204 1.60 -20.68 45.22
N ASP A 205 2.46 -19.77 44.81
CA ASP A 205 2.01 -18.53 44.16
C ASP A 205 1.83 -18.80 42.66
N PHE A 206 0.63 -18.58 42.11
CA PHE A 206 0.40 -18.77 40.66
C PHE A 206 0.86 -17.58 39.83
N VAL A 207 1.13 -16.44 40.47
CA VAL A 207 1.51 -15.18 39.84
C VAL A 207 2.78 -14.63 40.51
N GLU A 208 3.76 -15.52 40.71
CA GLU A 208 5.07 -15.20 41.28
C GLU A 208 5.68 -13.94 40.64
N GLY A 209 6.24 -13.06 41.48
CA GLY A 209 6.90 -11.83 41.04
C GLY A 209 5.98 -10.63 40.82
N VAL A 210 4.66 -10.80 40.97
CA VAL A 210 3.70 -9.69 40.98
C VAL A 210 3.41 -9.26 42.43
N PRO A 211 3.58 -7.97 42.79
CA PRO A 211 3.36 -7.47 44.15
C PRO A 211 1.97 -7.81 44.68
N SER A 212 1.89 -8.18 45.97
CA SER A 212 0.65 -8.63 46.62
C SER A 212 -0.45 -7.57 46.71
N ASP A 213 -0.08 -6.29 46.69
CA ASP A 213 -0.97 -5.13 46.75
C ASP A 213 -1.37 -4.58 45.37
N ALA A 214 -0.85 -5.16 44.28
CA ALA A 214 -1.12 -4.73 42.92
C ALA A 214 -2.48 -5.25 42.41
N LYS A 215 -3.30 -4.38 41.83
CA LYS A 215 -4.58 -4.79 41.20
C LYS A 215 -4.37 -5.71 40.00
N GLU A 216 -3.22 -5.60 39.35
CA GLU A 216 -2.78 -6.50 38.29
C GLU A 216 -2.68 -7.94 38.79
N ARG A 217 -2.27 -8.15 40.06
CA ARG A 217 -2.23 -9.47 40.69
C ARG A 217 -3.62 -10.08 40.75
N ASP A 218 -4.61 -9.32 41.21
CA ASP A 218 -6.00 -9.76 41.26
C ASP A 218 -6.55 -10.10 39.88
N ALA A 219 -6.17 -9.33 38.86
CA ALA A 219 -6.58 -9.59 37.47
C ALA A 219 -5.98 -10.90 36.96
N LEU A 220 -4.68 -11.15 37.19
CA LEU A 220 -4.01 -12.38 36.79
C LEU A 220 -4.52 -13.61 37.55
N LEU A 221 -5.09 -13.43 38.74
CA LEU A 221 -5.69 -14.50 39.56
C LEU A 221 -7.13 -14.85 39.15
N LEU A 222 -7.76 -14.12 38.23
CA LEU A 222 -9.11 -14.40 37.74
C LEU A 222 -9.37 -15.84 37.26
N PRO A 223 -8.40 -16.61 36.72
CA PRO A 223 -8.64 -18.02 36.42
C PRO A 223 -8.99 -18.87 37.65
N TRP A 224 -8.55 -18.47 38.85
CA TRP A 224 -8.70 -19.28 40.07
C TRP A 224 -9.54 -18.61 41.16
N ARG A 225 -9.62 -17.27 41.14
CA ARG A 225 -10.34 -16.48 42.13
C ARG A 225 -11.12 -15.38 41.44
N TYR A 226 -12.45 -15.43 41.54
CA TYR A 226 -13.27 -14.33 41.03
C TYR A 226 -12.98 -13.04 41.78
N CYS A 227 -12.73 -11.97 41.03
CA CYS A 227 -12.65 -10.60 41.54
C CYS A 227 -13.43 -9.69 40.58
N SER A 228 -14.18 -8.73 41.13
CA SER A 228 -14.96 -7.79 40.33
C SER A 228 -14.16 -6.54 39.99
N PHE A 229 -13.98 -6.30 38.70
CA PHE A 229 -13.35 -5.13 38.11
C PHE A 229 -14.37 -4.16 37.51
N VAL A 230 -15.68 -4.44 37.58
CA VAL A 230 -16.75 -3.65 36.95
C VAL A 230 -16.69 -2.15 37.29
N LYS A 231 -16.22 -1.80 38.50
CA LYS A 231 -16.11 -0.41 38.97
C LYS A 231 -14.77 0.27 38.62
N GLU A 232 -13.80 -0.48 38.12
CA GLU A 232 -12.49 0.05 37.73
C GLU A 232 -12.59 0.80 36.41
N ASP A 233 -11.74 1.81 36.24
CA ASP A 233 -11.67 2.54 34.98
C ASP A 233 -11.12 1.62 33.88
N PHE A 234 -11.82 1.58 32.75
CA PHE A 234 -11.40 0.86 31.55
C PHE A 234 -10.94 1.80 30.43
N SER A 235 -10.79 3.09 30.72
CA SER A 235 -10.25 4.05 29.76
C SER A 235 -8.84 3.66 29.31
N GLN A 236 -8.54 3.97 28.05
CA GLN A 236 -7.29 3.61 27.41
C GLN A 236 -6.36 4.82 27.42
N SER A 237 -5.38 4.82 28.31
CA SER A 237 -4.39 5.90 28.43
C SER A 237 -3.17 5.65 27.57
N GLU A 238 -2.63 6.72 26.97
CA GLU A 238 -1.35 6.66 26.25
C GLU A 238 -0.18 6.50 27.26
N PRO A 239 0.70 5.49 27.10
CA PRO A 239 1.84 5.27 27.99
C PRO A 239 2.95 6.33 27.83
N SER A 240 3.92 6.33 28.73
CA SER A 240 5.03 7.30 28.71
C SER A 240 6.00 7.07 27.55
N LYS A 241 6.85 8.07 27.25
CA LYS A 241 7.87 7.95 26.19
C LYS A 241 8.84 6.79 26.40
N GLU A 242 9.10 6.42 27.66
CA GLU A 242 9.98 5.31 28.01
C GLU A 242 9.43 3.98 27.48
N TYR A 243 8.10 3.83 27.44
CA TYR A 243 7.46 2.66 26.87
C TYR A 243 7.75 2.52 25.37
N PHE A 244 7.69 3.62 24.61
CA PHE A 244 7.99 3.64 23.17
C PHE A 244 9.46 3.34 22.84
N LEU A 245 10.35 3.46 23.83
CA LEU A 245 11.77 3.14 23.70
C LEU A 245 12.09 1.71 24.20
N ALA A 246 11.29 1.18 25.12
CA ALA A 246 11.57 -0.08 25.78
C ALA A 246 11.45 -1.28 24.83
N GLY A 247 12.53 -2.05 24.69
CA GLY A 247 12.54 -3.25 23.85
C GLY A 247 12.62 -2.99 22.35
N HIS A 248 12.95 -1.75 21.95
CA HIS A 248 13.16 -1.37 20.56
C HIS A 248 14.63 -1.04 20.28
N VAL A 249 15.02 -1.13 19.01
CA VAL A 249 16.37 -0.77 18.57
C VAL A 249 16.50 0.75 18.67
N GLU A 250 17.58 1.24 19.28
CA GLU A 250 17.86 2.67 19.29
C GLU A 250 18.13 3.18 17.87
N GLU A 251 17.46 4.26 17.51
CA GLU A 251 17.57 4.93 16.22
C GLU A 251 18.02 6.37 16.41
N THR A 252 18.85 6.86 15.49
CA THR A 252 19.20 8.28 15.43
C THR A 252 18.16 9.06 14.63
N LEU A 253 18.04 10.35 14.91
CA LEU A 253 17.30 11.28 14.03
C LEU A 253 18.30 11.95 13.06
N PRO A 254 17.85 12.37 11.86
CA PRO A 254 18.71 13.13 10.94
C PRO A 254 19.24 14.41 11.58
N GLY A 255 20.34 14.94 11.04
CA GLY A 255 20.92 16.22 11.44
C GLY A 255 19.94 17.39 11.26
N GLU A 256 20.18 18.48 11.99
CA GLU A 256 19.39 19.71 11.86
C GLU A 256 19.70 20.42 10.53
N ASP A 257 18.71 21.08 9.93
CA ASP A 257 18.84 21.92 8.73
C ASP A 257 19.39 21.24 7.46
N ILE A 258 19.16 19.94 7.30
CA ILE A 258 19.56 19.20 6.08
C ILE A 258 18.62 19.57 4.92
N PRO A 259 19.13 20.10 3.80
CA PRO A 259 18.31 20.42 2.64
C PRO A 259 17.73 19.15 2.01
N PRO A 260 16.60 19.23 1.29
CA PRO A 260 16.09 18.11 0.51
C PRO A 260 17.15 17.58 -0.47
N PRO A 261 17.23 16.26 -0.67
CA PRO A 261 18.17 15.66 -1.63
C PRO A 261 18.07 16.31 -3.02
N LEU A 262 19.20 16.72 -3.56
CA LEU A 262 19.29 17.26 -4.92
C LEU A 262 19.38 16.11 -5.93
N ILE A 263 18.35 16.01 -6.78
CA ILE A 263 18.26 15.01 -7.85
C ILE A 263 18.65 15.66 -9.17
N ASP A 264 19.69 15.15 -9.83
CA ASP A 264 20.02 15.53 -11.20
C ASP A 264 19.15 14.72 -12.17
N ALA A 265 18.19 15.41 -12.80
CA ALA A 265 17.25 14.79 -13.73
C ALA A 265 17.91 14.31 -15.04
N ASN A 266 19.17 14.67 -15.31
CA ASN A 266 19.88 14.28 -16.53
C ASN A 266 20.67 12.97 -16.40
N ARG A 267 20.66 12.33 -15.23
CA ARG A 267 21.36 11.06 -14.99
C ARG A 267 20.44 10.00 -14.41
N SER A 268 20.79 8.74 -14.63
CA SER A 268 20.19 7.61 -13.92
C SER A 268 20.46 7.72 -12.42
N LEU A 269 19.46 7.36 -11.61
CA LEU A 269 19.60 7.22 -10.16
C LEU A 269 20.10 5.82 -9.82
N LYS A 270 21.19 5.76 -9.08
CA LYS A 270 21.80 4.51 -8.62
C LYS A 270 21.00 3.94 -7.46
N VAL A 271 20.58 2.69 -7.56
CA VAL A 271 19.75 2.02 -6.57
C VAL A 271 20.49 0.81 -6.02
N TYR A 272 20.76 0.83 -4.73
CA TYR A 272 21.15 -0.37 -3.99
C TYR A 272 19.90 -0.96 -3.35
N SER A 273 19.65 -2.24 -3.58
CA SER A 273 18.49 -2.93 -3.02
C SER A 273 18.82 -4.28 -2.43
N GLN A 274 18.42 -4.48 -1.18
CA GLN A 274 18.40 -5.77 -0.51
C GLN A 274 17.21 -6.64 -0.94
N TYR A 275 16.23 -6.05 -1.65
CA TYR A 275 15.01 -6.74 -2.04
C TYR A 275 15.08 -7.29 -3.46
N GLU A 276 14.97 -8.61 -3.58
CA GLU A 276 15.08 -9.34 -4.85
C GLU A 276 14.10 -8.82 -5.93
N MET A 277 12.87 -8.48 -5.52
CA MET A 277 11.86 -8.01 -6.48
C MET A 277 12.23 -6.67 -7.10
N VAL A 278 12.88 -5.76 -6.37
CA VAL A 278 13.38 -4.50 -6.93
C VAL A 278 14.52 -4.80 -7.91
N ASN A 279 15.47 -5.65 -7.52
CA ASN A 279 16.60 -6.02 -8.39
C ASN A 279 16.15 -6.68 -9.70
N LYS A 280 15.04 -7.42 -9.69
CA LYS A 280 14.51 -8.13 -10.85
C LYS A 280 13.62 -7.27 -11.75
N TYR A 281 12.86 -6.32 -11.18
CA TYR A 281 11.78 -5.63 -11.89
C TYR A 281 11.95 -4.11 -12.02
N LEU A 282 13.01 -3.52 -11.44
CA LEU A 282 13.37 -2.14 -11.72
C LEU A 282 14.10 -2.05 -13.07
N THR A 283 13.33 -1.92 -14.15
CA THR A 283 13.86 -1.92 -15.53
C THR A 283 13.79 -0.56 -16.22
N ASP A 284 13.30 0.48 -15.54
CA ASP A 284 13.20 1.82 -16.12
C ASP A 284 14.60 2.43 -16.29
N PRO A 285 14.95 2.97 -17.48
CA PRO A 285 16.29 3.49 -17.77
C PRO A 285 16.70 4.68 -16.91
N SER A 286 15.75 5.31 -16.20
CA SER A 286 16.02 6.37 -15.23
C SER A 286 16.70 5.85 -13.96
N TYR A 287 16.83 4.53 -13.80
CA TYR A 287 17.46 3.88 -12.66
C TYR A 287 18.56 2.91 -13.08
N GLU A 288 19.59 2.80 -12.25
CA GLU A 288 20.72 1.90 -12.43
C GLU A 288 20.95 1.11 -11.15
N LEU A 289 20.94 -0.23 -11.20
CA LEU A 289 21.20 -1.05 -10.03
C LEU A 289 22.70 -1.10 -9.72
N VAL A 290 23.06 -0.96 -8.44
CA VAL A 290 24.44 -1.05 -7.95
C VAL A 290 24.57 -2.06 -6.81
N ASP A 291 25.72 -2.74 -6.74
CA ASP A 291 25.98 -3.78 -5.75
C ASP A 291 26.47 -3.20 -4.40
N GLU A 292 27.06 -2.00 -4.41
CA GLU A 292 27.63 -1.38 -3.22
C GLU A 292 26.73 -0.26 -2.67
N PRO A 293 26.33 -0.31 -1.38
CA PRO A 293 25.49 0.74 -0.79
C PRO A 293 26.12 2.14 -0.89
N ALA A 294 27.46 2.22 -0.86
CA ALA A 294 28.21 3.49 -0.90
C ALA A 294 28.02 4.27 -2.21
N GLU A 295 27.68 3.60 -3.31
CA GLU A 295 27.53 4.20 -4.64
C GLU A 295 26.10 4.66 -4.94
N ALA A 296 25.14 4.27 -4.11
CA ALA A 296 23.72 4.46 -4.37
C ALA A 296 23.22 5.88 -4.08
N ASP A 297 22.28 6.33 -4.92
CA ASP A 297 21.40 7.47 -4.65
C ASP A 297 20.15 7.06 -3.86
N ILE A 298 19.75 5.78 -3.94
CA ILE A 298 18.60 5.21 -3.25
C ILE A 298 19.01 3.93 -2.55
N LEU A 299 18.79 3.87 -1.24
CA LEU A 299 18.94 2.69 -0.40
C LEU A 299 17.56 2.04 -0.20
N TRP A 300 17.34 0.91 -0.85
CA TRP A 300 16.17 0.07 -0.65
C TRP A 300 16.50 -1.10 0.28
N MET A 301 16.22 -0.91 1.55
CA MET A 301 16.60 -1.80 2.64
C MET A 301 15.40 -2.66 3.07
N THR A 302 15.66 -3.94 3.34
CA THR A 302 14.71 -4.85 4.02
C THR A 302 15.11 -5.09 5.47
N SER A 303 16.35 -4.75 5.85
CA SER A 303 16.78 -4.66 7.24
C SER A 303 16.37 -3.31 7.85
N HIS A 304 16.10 -3.31 9.16
CA HIS A 304 15.83 -2.09 9.93
C HIS A 304 16.98 -1.08 9.82
N PHE A 305 16.68 0.14 9.38
CA PHE A 305 17.65 1.23 9.25
C PHE A 305 17.62 2.12 10.48
N LYS A 306 18.80 2.42 11.06
CA LYS A 306 18.93 3.12 12.37
C LYS A 306 19.83 4.36 12.36
N GLU A 307 20.72 4.48 11.39
CA GLU A 307 21.78 5.51 11.35
C GLU A 307 21.35 6.72 10.49
N PHE A 308 20.18 7.30 10.76
CA PHE A 308 19.67 8.46 10.01
C PHE A 308 20.54 9.71 10.15
N ARG A 309 21.17 9.92 11.32
CA ARG A 309 22.10 11.04 11.52
C ARG A 309 23.29 10.93 10.57
N GLU A 310 23.97 9.79 10.58
CA GLU A 310 25.13 9.54 9.73
C GLU A 310 24.77 9.65 8.24
N LEU A 311 23.63 9.10 7.81
CA LEU A 311 23.16 9.21 6.43
C LEU A 311 22.99 10.68 6.01
N SER A 312 22.40 11.49 6.87
CA SER A 312 22.11 12.90 6.57
C SER A 312 23.36 13.77 6.52
N GLU A 313 24.36 13.49 7.36
CA GLU A 313 25.59 14.27 7.43
C GLU A 313 26.61 13.84 6.36
N SER A 314 26.73 12.54 6.10
CA SER A 314 27.73 11.99 5.16
C SER A 314 27.23 11.94 3.71
N ARG A 315 25.93 11.74 3.50
CA ARG A 315 25.32 11.47 2.18
C ARG A 315 23.98 12.19 2.01
N PRO A 316 23.96 13.54 2.04
CA PRO A 316 22.72 14.34 2.08
C PRO A 316 21.82 14.17 0.84
N ASN A 317 22.36 13.67 -0.28
CA ASN A 317 21.60 13.45 -1.52
C ASN A 317 21.09 12.01 -1.69
N THR A 318 21.27 11.14 -0.70
CA THR A 318 20.82 9.74 -0.75
C THR A 318 19.45 9.58 -0.09
N PHE A 319 18.54 8.84 -0.72
CA PHE A 319 17.26 8.43 -0.15
C PHE A 319 17.33 7.07 0.54
N VAL A 320 16.45 6.85 1.52
CA VAL A 320 16.22 5.54 2.17
C VAL A 320 14.72 5.24 2.25
N ASN A 321 14.36 3.96 2.10
CA ASN A 321 12.98 3.48 2.09
C ASN A 321 12.35 3.25 3.49
N GLN A 322 12.82 3.98 4.52
CA GLN A 322 12.35 3.89 5.91
C GLN A 322 12.31 5.28 6.56
N PHE A 323 11.42 5.47 7.54
CA PHE A 323 11.40 6.65 8.42
C PHE A 323 11.94 6.31 9.81
N PRO A 324 12.61 7.25 10.51
CA PRO A 324 12.95 7.07 11.91
C PRO A 324 11.69 6.81 12.75
N PHE A 325 11.74 5.86 13.69
CA PHE A 325 10.63 5.53 14.58
C PHE A 325 9.33 5.14 13.85
N GLU A 326 9.41 4.54 12.65
CA GLU A 326 8.21 4.02 11.96
C GLU A 326 7.60 2.79 12.65
N ASN A 327 8.31 2.21 13.63
CA ASN A 327 7.83 1.15 14.51
C ASN A 327 6.51 1.52 15.22
N VAL A 328 6.24 2.81 15.44
CA VAL A 328 4.95 3.27 16.01
C VAL A 328 3.75 2.89 15.14
N MET A 329 3.96 2.66 13.84
CA MET A 329 2.92 2.18 12.92
C MET A 329 2.99 0.67 12.70
N THR A 330 4.18 0.08 12.72
CA THR A 330 4.37 -1.32 12.28
C THR A 330 4.32 -2.35 13.41
N ILE A 331 4.33 -1.90 14.68
CA ILE A 331 4.16 -2.75 15.86
C ILE A 331 2.74 -2.60 16.40
N LYS A 332 2.07 -3.72 16.69
CA LYS A 332 0.61 -3.77 16.88
C LYS A 332 0.11 -2.97 18.08
N ASP A 333 0.85 -2.99 19.20
CA ASP A 333 0.49 -2.24 20.39
C ASP A 333 0.68 -0.73 20.19
N LEU A 334 1.82 -0.31 19.63
CA LEU A 334 2.08 1.10 19.31
C LEU A 334 1.11 1.64 18.25
N LEU A 335 0.78 0.83 17.24
CA LEU A 335 -0.22 1.17 16.23
C LEU A 335 -1.56 1.49 16.88
N SER A 336 -1.99 0.67 17.84
CA SER A 336 -3.25 0.90 18.55
C SER A 336 -3.22 2.23 19.33
N ILE A 337 -2.10 2.58 19.96
CA ILE A 337 -1.93 3.83 20.69
C ILE A 337 -2.04 5.03 19.74
N ILE A 338 -1.29 5.05 18.63
CA ILE A 338 -1.31 6.18 17.70
C ILE A 338 -2.68 6.31 17.01
N CYS A 339 -3.38 5.21 16.75
CA CYS A 339 -4.71 5.24 16.14
C CYS A 339 -5.75 5.85 17.08
N ARG A 340 -5.66 5.59 18.39
CA ARG A 340 -6.54 6.19 19.40
C ARG A 340 -6.45 7.73 19.42
N ARG A 341 -5.33 8.32 18.97
CA ARG A 341 -5.19 9.79 18.86
C ARG A 341 -6.15 10.44 17.87
N ALA A 342 -6.65 9.69 16.88
CA ALA A 342 -7.66 10.17 15.95
C ALA A 342 -9.03 10.41 16.62
N ALA A 343 -9.32 9.71 17.73
CA ALA A 343 -10.54 9.94 18.50
C ALA A 343 -10.57 11.30 19.21
N ALA A 344 -9.40 11.89 19.47
CA ALA A 344 -9.27 13.14 20.22
C ALA A 344 -9.71 14.39 19.43
N ASP A 345 -9.92 14.28 18.12
CA ASP A 345 -10.16 15.43 17.23
C ASP A 345 -11.65 15.68 16.90
N GLY A 346 -12.58 14.95 17.54
CA GLY A 346 -14.02 15.28 17.51
C GLY A 346 -14.72 15.11 16.15
N VAL A 347 -14.11 14.43 15.19
CA VAL A 347 -14.72 14.20 13.86
C VAL A 347 -15.84 13.17 13.98
N GLY A 348 -17.09 13.60 13.76
CA GLY A 348 -18.27 12.73 13.69
C GLY A 348 -19.16 12.69 14.95
N GLU A 349 -19.33 13.82 15.64
CA GLU A 349 -20.38 13.98 16.66
C GLU A 349 -21.80 13.81 16.06
N GLU A 350 -22.29 12.57 16.00
CA GLU A 350 -23.72 12.32 16.14
C GLU A 350 -24.03 12.31 17.64
N THR A 351 -24.84 13.29 18.04
CA THR A 351 -25.15 13.74 19.41
C THR A 351 -25.99 12.75 20.24
N GLY A 352 -25.92 11.46 19.96
CA GLY A 352 -26.88 10.47 20.50
C GLY A 352 -26.31 9.48 21.51
N ASP A 353 -25.16 8.87 21.25
CA ASP A 353 -24.71 7.74 22.05
C ASP A 353 -23.19 7.78 22.31
N SER A 354 -22.85 8.06 23.57
CA SER A 354 -21.50 8.25 24.07
C SER A 354 -20.92 7.00 24.73
N ASP A 355 -21.62 5.85 24.64
CA ASP A 355 -21.24 4.66 25.36
C ASP A 355 -20.02 3.95 24.72
N PRO A 356 -18.83 3.99 25.37
CA PRO A 356 -17.61 3.39 24.82
C PRO A 356 -17.65 1.87 24.71
N LEU A 357 -18.62 1.21 25.37
CA LEU A 357 -18.82 -0.25 25.25
C LEU A 357 -19.57 -0.62 23.97
N VAL A 358 -20.36 0.29 23.39
CA VAL A 358 -21.15 0.01 22.18
C VAL A 358 -20.58 0.75 20.97
N HIS A 359 -20.10 1.97 21.17
CA HIS A 359 -19.60 2.84 20.11
C HIS A 359 -18.16 3.30 20.40
N PRO A 360 -17.18 2.38 20.33
CA PRO A 360 -15.79 2.73 20.54
C PRO A 360 -15.28 3.72 19.48
N ARG A 361 -14.34 4.58 19.89
CA ARG A 361 -13.73 5.59 19.02
C ARG A 361 -12.20 5.39 18.93
N PRO A 362 -11.59 5.55 17.74
CA PRO A 362 -12.27 5.75 16.45
C PRO A 362 -12.99 4.46 16.00
N ARG A 363 -14.12 4.60 15.27
CA ARG A 363 -14.98 3.44 14.91
C ARG A 363 -14.28 2.41 14.02
N TRP A 364 -13.27 2.82 13.27
CA TRP A 364 -12.47 1.97 12.39
C TRP A 364 -11.34 1.21 13.10
N LEU A 365 -11.09 1.47 14.38
CA LEU A 365 -10.12 0.72 15.18
C LEU A 365 -10.87 -0.30 16.07
N PRO A 366 -10.63 -1.60 15.92
CA PRO A 366 -11.09 -2.58 16.91
C PRO A 366 -10.51 -2.26 18.29
N VAL A 367 -11.35 -2.27 19.33
CA VAL A 367 -10.93 -1.98 20.71
C VAL A 367 -9.76 -2.89 21.08
N THR A 368 -8.64 -2.29 21.43
CA THR A 368 -7.38 -3.00 21.66
C THR A 368 -6.77 -2.57 22.99
N TYR A 369 -6.52 -3.54 23.87
CA TYR A 369 -5.83 -3.35 25.15
C TYR A 369 -4.47 -4.03 25.14
N ASN A 370 -3.47 -3.37 25.70
CA ASN A 370 -2.18 -3.97 26.00
C ASN A 370 -2.26 -4.75 27.32
N LEU A 371 -2.04 -6.07 27.29
CA LEU A 371 -2.20 -6.92 28.48
C LEU A 371 -1.07 -6.76 29.52
N LYS A 372 -0.06 -5.94 29.24
CA LYS A 372 1.01 -5.59 30.20
C LYS A 372 0.72 -4.27 30.90
N THR A 373 0.29 -3.24 30.17
CA THR A 373 0.10 -1.88 30.71
C THR A 373 -1.35 -1.52 31.02
N GLU A 374 -2.31 -2.24 30.42
CA GLU A 374 -3.75 -1.94 30.52
C GLU A 374 -4.54 -3.17 31.01
N LEU A 375 -3.91 -4.10 31.75
CA LEU A 375 -4.51 -5.36 32.17
C LEU A 375 -5.80 -5.20 32.99
N VAL A 376 -5.76 -4.31 34.00
CA VAL A 376 -6.91 -4.01 34.87
C VAL A 376 -8.04 -3.35 34.08
N ALA A 377 -7.70 -2.42 33.19
CA ALA A 377 -8.65 -1.75 32.31
C ALA A 377 -9.33 -2.75 31.36
N PHE A 378 -8.57 -3.71 30.82
CA PHE A 378 -9.11 -4.80 30.02
C PHE A 378 -10.08 -5.68 30.83
N ALA A 379 -9.69 -6.12 32.02
CA ALA A 379 -10.55 -6.94 32.88
C ALA A 379 -11.86 -6.22 33.22
N SER A 380 -11.80 -4.92 33.52
CA SER A 380 -12.97 -4.07 33.73
C SER A 380 -13.86 -3.98 32.49
N TYR A 381 -13.27 -3.70 31.31
CA TYR A 381 -13.99 -3.63 30.05
C TYR A 381 -14.70 -4.94 29.73
N PHE A 382 -13.99 -6.06 29.86
CA PHE A 382 -14.50 -7.40 29.62
C PHE A 382 -15.69 -7.73 30.53
N GLN A 383 -15.57 -7.48 31.84
CA GLN A 383 -16.66 -7.76 32.79
C GLN A 383 -17.88 -6.85 32.59
N ASN A 384 -17.66 -5.56 32.25
CA ASN A 384 -18.75 -4.64 31.90
C ASN A 384 -19.52 -5.09 30.65
N ARG A 385 -18.82 -5.60 29.63
CA ARG A 385 -19.46 -6.20 28.44
C ARG A 385 -20.28 -7.44 28.80
N ALA A 386 -19.68 -8.35 29.56
CA ALA A 386 -20.35 -9.57 30.00
C ALA A 386 -21.62 -9.28 30.81
N GLN A 387 -21.57 -8.33 31.75
CA GLN A 387 -22.74 -7.92 32.56
C GLN A 387 -23.89 -7.37 31.71
N ARG A 388 -23.58 -6.79 30.55
CA ARG A 388 -24.55 -6.22 29.62
C ARG A 388 -25.01 -7.19 28.52
N GLY A 389 -24.52 -8.43 28.54
CA GLY A 389 -24.82 -9.43 27.51
C GLY A 389 -24.30 -9.02 26.12
N LEU A 390 -23.23 -8.22 26.06
CA LEU A 390 -22.59 -7.85 24.79
C LEU A 390 -21.63 -8.97 24.35
N ASP A 391 -21.39 -9.08 23.04
CA ASP A 391 -20.39 -10.00 22.51
C ASP A 391 -19.02 -9.76 23.15
N ASN A 392 -18.31 -10.83 23.47
CA ASN A 392 -17.04 -10.74 24.19
C ASN A 392 -15.94 -11.62 23.57
N HIS A 393 -15.98 -11.82 22.26
CA HIS A 393 -14.92 -12.52 21.55
C HIS A 393 -13.73 -11.58 21.30
N TRP A 394 -12.53 -12.06 21.63
CA TRP A 394 -11.27 -11.35 21.50
C TRP A 394 -10.28 -12.17 20.67
N ILE A 395 -9.40 -11.47 19.97
CA ILE A 395 -8.20 -12.04 19.36
C ILE A 395 -6.98 -11.52 20.13
N VAL A 396 -6.27 -12.43 20.78
CA VAL A 396 -5.07 -12.15 21.55
C VAL A 396 -3.85 -12.40 20.66
N LYS A 397 -3.02 -11.38 20.48
CA LYS A 397 -1.89 -11.39 19.54
C LYS A 397 -0.60 -10.95 20.25
N PRO A 398 0.56 -11.56 19.96
CA PRO A 398 1.84 -10.96 20.30
C PRO A 398 2.01 -9.64 19.56
N TRP A 399 2.65 -8.66 20.19
CA TRP A 399 2.76 -7.32 19.60
C TRP A 399 3.73 -7.24 18.38
N ASN A 400 4.67 -8.18 18.25
CA ASN A 400 5.82 -8.13 17.32
C ASN A 400 6.07 -9.45 16.56
N LEU A 401 5.23 -10.47 16.75
CA LEU A 401 5.29 -11.69 15.94
C LEU A 401 4.38 -11.57 14.71
N ALA A 402 4.75 -12.30 13.66
CA ALA A 402 4.04 -12.38 12.40
C ALA A 402 3.54 -13.82 12.14
N ARG A 403 2.90 -14.05 10.99
CA ARG A 403 2.43 -15.38 10.53
C ARG A 403 1.40 -16.04 11.46
N THR A 404 0.64 -15.24 12.20
CA THR A 404 -0.37 -15.74 13.15
C THR A 404 0.22 -16.57 14.29
N LEU A 405 1.54 -16.58 14.48
CA LEU A 405 2.17 -17.30 15.57
C LEU A 405 1.68 -16.77 16.91
N ASP A 406 1.30 -17.70 17.79
CA ASP A 406 0.81 -17.44 19.15
C ASP A 406 -0.41 -16.51 19.22
N THR A 407 -1.27 -16.59 18.20
CA THR A 407 -2.51 -15.83 18.10
C THR A 407 -3.72 -16.70 18.42
N HIS A 408 -4.58 -16.22 19.32
CA HIS A 408 -5.69 -17.01 19.87
C HIS A 408 -6.99 -16.22 19.77
N ILE A 409 -8.09 -16.86 19.35
CA ILE A 409 -9.43 -16.27 19.40
C ILE A 409 -10.19 -16.94 20.54
N THR A 410 -10.77 -16.14 21.42
CA THR A 410 -11.45 -16.65 22.62
C THR A 410 -12.36 -15.60 23.25
N ASP A 411 -13.42 -16.05 23.90
CA ASP A 411 -14.26 -15.29 24.82
C ASP A 411 -13.99 -15.70 26.29
N ASN A 412 -12.96 -16.51 26.55
CA ASN A 412 -12.64 -17.01 27.87
C ASN A 412 -11.64 -16.08 28.59
N LEU A 413 -12.11 -15.35 29.60
CA LEU A 413 -11.27 -14.43 30.38
C LEU A 413 -10.08 -15.15 31.03
N ALA A 414 -10.28 -16.37 31.53
CA ALA A 414 -9.21 -17.14 32.16
C ALA A 414 -8.10 -17.46 31.15
N GLN A 415 -8.45 -17.85 29.92
CA GLN A 415 -7.48 -18.03 28.84
C GLN A 415 -6.70 -16.75 28.57
N ILE A 416 -7.38 -15.61 28.43
CA ILE A 416 -6.73 -14.33 28.10
C ILE A 416 -5.74 -13.93 29.21
N MET A 417 -6.12 -14.11 30.48
CA MET A 417 -5.23 -13.82 31.62
C MET A 417 -4.01 -14.73 31.61
N ARG A 418 -4.15 -16.01 31.25
CA ARG A 418 -3.01 -16.95 31.16
C ARG A 418 -2.09 -16.67 29.98
N LEU A 419 -2.63 -16.24 28.84
CA LEU A 419 -1.84 -15.98 27.65
C LEU A 419 -0.78 -14.88 27.87
N GLN A 420 -0.97 -13.95 28.79
CA GLN A 420 0.06 -12.96 29.12
C GLN A 420 1.38 -13.60 29.61
N GLN A 421 1.34 -14.83 30.14
CA GLN A 421 2.50 -15.48 30.78
C GLN A 421 3.51 -15.92 29.72
N THR A 422 3.07 -16.02 28.47
CA THR A 422 3.90 -16.43 27.34
C THR A 422 4.55 -15.27 26.61
N GLY A 423 4.43 -14.05 27.15
CA GLY A 423 5.09 -12.86 26.66
C GLY A 423 4.12 -11.70 26.39
N PRO A 424 4.64 -10.57 25.91
CA PRO A 424 3.84 -9.38 25.66
C PRO A 424 2.76 -9.59 24.59
N LYS A 425 1.53 -9.21 24.91
CA LYS A 425 0.37 -9.40 24.04
C LYS A 425 -0.60 -8.22 24.10
N ILE A 426 -1.35 -8.07 23.02
CA ILE A 426 -2.55 -7.25 22.97
C ILE A 426 -3.79 -8.16 22.94
N ALA A 427 -4.86 -7.73 23.59
CA ALA A 427 -6.20 -8.26 23.39
C ALA A 427 -6.97 -7.26 22.52
N GLN A 428 -7.34 -7.67 21.31
CA GLN A 428 -8.09 -6.86 20.37
C GLN A 428 -9.48 -7.48 20.17
N LYS A 429 -10.54 -6.67 20.17
CA LYS A 429 -11.90 -7.15 19.94
C LYS A 429 -11.95 -7.89 18.60
N TYR A 430 -12.37 -9.14 18.63
CA TYR A 430 -12.55 -9.94 17.41
C TYR A 430 -13.75 -9.40 16.64
N ILE A 431 -13.65 -9.28 15.33
CA ILE A 431 -14.75 -8.80 14.47
C ILE A 431 -15.79 -9.93 14.36
N GLU A 432 -16.87 -9.80 15.12
CA GLU A 432 -17.96 -10.78 15.22
C GLU A 432 -18.88 -10.80 14.00
N HIS A 433 -18.98 -9.69 13.27
CA HIS A 433 -19.83 -9.53 12.10
C HIS A 433 -19.05 -9.08 10.86
N PRO A 434 -18.07 -9.89 10.39
CA PRO A 434 -17.31 -9.54 9.20
C PRO A 434 -18.22 -9.52 7.97
N VAL A 435 -17.92 -8.64 7.02
CA VAL A 435 -18.48 -8.79 5.66
C VAL A 435 -17.84 -10.03 5.03
N LEU A 436 -18.68 -10.95 4.55
CA LEU A 436 -18.23 -12.20 3.96
C LEU A 436 -18.22 -12.11 2.44
N PHE A 437 -17.44 -12.96 1.79
CA PHE A 437 -17.40 -13.07 0.33
C PHE A 437 -17.89 -14.45 -0.10
N GLU A 438 -18.85 -14.51 -1.04
CA GLU A 438 -19.41 -15.77 -1.53
C GLU A 438 -18.39 -16.50 -2.40
N ARG A 439 -18.08 -17.75 -2.04
CA ARG A 439 -17.25 -18.64 -2.85
C ARG A 439 -18.13 -19.70 -3.48
N THR A 440 -18.39 -19.54 -4.78
CA THR A 440 -19.20 -20.44 -5.59
C THR A 440 -18.76 -21.91 -5.49
N GLU A 441 -17.47 -22.17 -5.42
CA GLU A 441 -16.90 -23.52 -5.30
C GLU A 441 -17.11 -24.18 -3.94
N LEU A 442 -17.41 -23.40 -2.89
CA LEU A 442 -17.75 -23.89 -1.56
C LEU A 442 -19.26 -23.84 -1.29
N GLU A 443 -20.03 -23.24 -2.19
CA GLU A 443 -21.43 -22.88 -1.98
C GLU A 443 -21.65 -22.16 -0.63
N ALA A 444 -20.71 -21.30 -0.25
CA ALA A 444 -20.69 -20.66 1.06
C ALA A 444 -19.87 -19.37 1.10
N ALA A 445 -20.22 -18.52 2.06
CA ALA A 445 -19.53 -17.26 2.33
C ALA A 445 -18.36 -17.45 3.30
N VAL A 446 -17.20 -16.90 2.94
CA VAL A 446 -15.96 -16.98 3.74
C VAL A 446 -15.49 -15.62 4.18
N LYS A 447 -14.68 -15.60 5.24
CA LYS A 447 -13.98 -14.41 5.70
C LYS A 447 -12.89 -14.01 4.71
N PHE A 448 -12.66 -12.71 4.56
CA PHE A 448 -11.56 -12.19 3.76
C PHE A 448 -10.97 -10.94 4.39
N ASP A 449 -9.71 -10.67 4.10
CA ASP A 449 -9.07 -9.40 4.39
C ASP A 449 -8.63 -8.74 3.09
N VAL A 450 -8.44 -7.42 3.17
CA VAL A 450 -7.97 -6.58 2.08
C VAL A 450 -6.64 -5.97 2.48
N ARG A 451 -5.65 -6.11 1.60
CA ARG A 451 -4.33 -5.50 1.73
C ARG A 451 -4.15 -4.38 0.73
N TYR A 452 -3.99 -3.16 1.24
CA TYR A 452 -3.57 -2.01 0.45
C TYR A 452 -2.06 -1.78 0.57
N VAL A 453 -1.45 -1.25 -0.49
CA VAL A 453 -0.07 -0.77 -0.43
C VAL A 453 -0.10 0.75 -0.23
N LEU A 454 0.58 1.23 0.79
CA LEU A 454 0.65 2.62 1.19
C LEU A 454 2.08 3.14 1.03
N LEU A 455 2.26 4.13 0.15
CA LEU A 455 3.53 4.84 -0.02
C LEU A 455 3.46 6.16 0.75
N VAL A 456 4.25 6.30 1.82
CA VAL A 456 4.43 7.55 2.55
C VAL A 456 5.62 8.29 1.98
N LYS A 457 5.39 9.47 1.43
CA LYS A 457 6.43 10.32 0.83
C LYS A 457 7.04 11.28 1.83
N SER A 458 6.22 11.82 2.73
CA SER A 458 6.63 12.82 3.71
C SER A 458 5.70 12.78 4.92
N VAL A 459 6.24 13.11 6.10
CA VAL A 459 5.52 13.14 7.38
C VAL A 459 5.47 14.54 8.01
N ASP A 460 6.33 15.49 7.59
CA ASP A 460 6.24 16.90 7.98
C ASP A 460 5.06 17.57 7.27
N ASP A 461 5.13 17.61 5.93
CA ASP A 461 3.98 17.85 5.06
C ASP A 461 3.39 16.48 4.68
N LEU A 462 2.48 15.96 5.52
CA LEU A 462 1.95 14.61 5.38
C LEU A 462 1.45 14.36 3.94
N CYS A 463 2.19 13.52 3.22
CA CYS A 463 1.95 13.18 1.83
C CYS A 463 2.09 11.67 1.66
N ALA A 464 0.98 11.02 1.32
CA ALA A 464 0.93 9.59 1.11
C ALA A 464 0.06 9.24 -0.10
N TYR A 465 0.34 8.08 -0.70
CA TYR A 465 -0.35 7.54 -1.85
C TYR A 465 -0.80 6.12 -1.55
N VAL A 466 -2.05 5.81 -1.89
CA VAL A 466 -2.61 4.46 -1.77
C VAL A 466 -2.61 3.83 -3.15
N TYR A 467 -2.05 2.63 -3.28
CA TYR A 467 -2.10 1.87 -4.51
C TYR A 467 -3.49 1.25 -4.67
N THR A 468 -4.20 1.61 -5.74
CA THR A 468 -5.61 1.23 -5.97
C THR A 468 -5.79 -0.26 -6.27
N ASN A 469 -4.74 -0.96 -6.69
CA ASN A 469 -4.77 -2.40 -6.90
C ASN A 469 -4.48 -3.12 -5.58
N PHE A 470 -5.52 -3.30 -4.78
CA PHE A 470 -5.46 -4.05 -3.52
C PHE A 470 -5.39 -5.56 -3.73
N PHE A 471 -4.91 -6.26 -2.70
CA PHE A 471 -4.79 -7.72 -2.68
C PHE A 471 -5.78 -8.31 -1.69
N LEU A 472 -6.41 -9.43 -2.09
CA LEU A 472 -7.36 -10.14 -1.25
C LEU A 472 -6.72 -11.41 -0.70
N ARG A 473 -7.16 -11.78 0.49
CA ARG A 473 -6.78 -13.02 1.16
C ARG A 473 -8.05 -13.61 1.77
N PHE A 474 -8.33 -14.87 1.45
CA PHE A 474 -9.58 -15.54 1.82
C PHE A 474 -9.31 -16.67 2.81
N ALA A 475 -10.26 -16.86 3.74
CA ALA A 475 -10.39 -18.10 4.48
C ALA A 475 -10.79 -19.24 3.52
N ASN A 476 -10.46 -20.47 3.93
CA ASN A 476 -10.74 -21.67 3.14
C ASN A 476 -12.04 -22.34 3.55
N LYS A 477 -12.59 -22.00 4.72
CA LYS A 477 -13.83 -22.55 5.24
C LYS A 477 -14.91 -21.48 5.47
N PRO A 478 -16.20 -21.85 5.43
CA PRO A 478 -17.30 -20.95 5.73
C PRO A 478 -17.17 -20.32 7.11
N PHE A 479 -17.39 -19.01 7.22
CA PHE A 479 -17.25 -18.32 8.50
C PHE A 479 -18.45 -18.57 9.40
N GLN A 480 -18.17 -18.94 10.65
CA GLN A 480 -19.10 -18.97 11.77
C GLN A 480 -18.34 -18.57 13.04
N LEU A 481 -19.06 -18.12 14.06
CA LEU A 481 -18.48 -17.67 15.33
C LEU A 481 -18.33 -18.86 16.30
N ASP A 482 -17.67 -19.92 15.84
CA ASP A 482 -17.47 -21.19 16.53
C ASP A 482 -16.19 -21.91 16.03
N ASP A 483 -15.73 -22.93 16.76
CA ASP A 483 -14.48 -23.67 16.48
C ASP A 483 -13.27 -22.74 16.29
N PHE A 484 -12.99 -21.89 17.29
CA PHE A 484 -11.90 -20.90 17.22
C PHE A 484 -10.49 -21.48 17.03
N ASP A 485 -10.34 -22.80 17.19
CA ASP A 485 -9.14 -23.56 16.87
C ASP A 485 -9.03 -23.97 15.38
N ASP A 486 -10.09 -23.79 14.57
CA ASP A 486 -10.05 -24.01 13.12
C ASP A 486 -9.39 -22.83 12.38
N TYR A 487 -8.10 -23.00 12.08
CA TYR A 487 -7.29 -21.99 11.41
C TYR A 487 -7.91 -21.52 10.08
N GLU A 488 -8.38 -22.46 9.25
CA GLU A 488 -8.88 -22.20 7.90
C GLU A 488 -10.24 -21.48 7.88
N LYS A 489 -10.93 -21.44 9.02
CA LYS A 489 -12.21 -20.74 9.22
C LYS A 489 -11.99 -19.27 9.62
N HIS A 490 -11.06 -19.01 10.54
CA HIS A 490 -10.94 -17.70 11.18
C HIS A 490 -9.81 -16.81 10.66
N PHE A 491 -8.80 -17.40 10.03
CA PHE A 491 -7.67 -16.69 9.43
C PHE A 491 -7.74 -16.73 7.91
N THR A 492 -7.16 -15.72 7.28
CA THR A 492 -7.22 -15.47 5.83
C THR A 492 -5.86 -15.68 5.15
N VAL A 493 -4.82 -15.90 5.95
CA VAL A 493 -3.42 -15.98 5.51
C VAL A 493 -3.06 -17.45 5.25
N MET A 494 -3.23 -17.90 4.01
CA MET A 494 -3.02 -19.32 3.63
C MET A 494 -1.64 -19.61 3.03
N ASN A 495 -0.70 -18.67 3.09
CA ASN A 495 0.63 -18.82 2.52
C ASN A 495 1.66 -19.48 3.47
N TYR A 496 1.22 -19.96 4.63
CA TYR A 496 2.06 -20.65 5.61
C TYR A 496 1.50 -22.05 5.85
N GLY A 497 2.29 -23.10 5.60
CA GLY A 497 1.85 -24.50 5.71
C GLY A 497 1.32 -25.08 4.39
N GLU A 498 0.64 -26.23 4.47
CA GLU A 498 0.10 -26.97 3.31
C GLU A 498 -1.35 -26.55 2.98
N PHE A 499 -1.65 -25.26 3.04
CA PHE A 499 -3.00 -24.75 2.71
C PHE A 499 -3.10 -24.34 1.25
N THR A 500 -4.31 -24.44 0.69
CA THR A 500 -4.58 -23.95 -0.66
C THR A 500 -4.80 -22.44 -0.62
N LEU A 501 -3.96 -21.68 -1.32
CA LEU A 501 -4.09 -20.23 -1.43
C LEU A 501 -5.02 -19.85 -2.58
N ARG A 502 -6.15 -19.19 -2.28
CA ARG A 502 -7.02 -18.61 -3.31
C ARG A 502 -6.55 -17.21 -3.67
N HIS A 503 -6.24 -17.02 -4.94
CA HIS A 503 -5.94 -15.71 -5.49
C HIS A 503 -7.15 -15.15 -6.25
N MET A 504 -7.50 -13.90 -5.96
CA MET A 504 -8.49 -13.12 -6.71
C MET A 504 -7.90 -11.72 -6.95
N LYS A 505 -8.16 -11.17 -8.12
CA LYS A 505 -7.74 -9.80 -8.46
C LYS A 505 -8.77 -8.79 -8.04
N CYS A 506 -8.32 -7.57 -7.75
CA CYS A 506 -9.18 -6.44 -7.42
C CYS A 506 -10.28 -6.19 -8.47
N ASP A 507 -9.98 -6.22 -9.77
CA ASP A 507 -10.99 -6.03 -10.83
C ASP A 507 -12.04 -7.14 -10.89
N GLU A 508 -11.65 -8.38 -10.64
CA GLU A 508 -12.57 -9.51 -10.54
C GLU A 508 -13.45 -9.38 -9.31
N PHE A 509 -12.83 -9.09 -8.17
CA PHE A 509 -13.52 -8.86 -6.92
C PHE A 509 -14.54 -7.72 -7.03
N ARG A 510 -14.18 -6.58 -7.63
CA ARG A 510 -15.11 -5.44 -7.83
C ARG A 510 -16.36 -5.85 -8.63
N ARG A 511 -16.21 -6.70 -9.65
CA ARG A 511 -17.36 -7.24 -10.43
C ARG A 511 -18.24 -8.17 -9.59
N CYS A 512 -17.62 -9.11 -8.86
CA CYS A 512 -18.35 -10.02 -7.97
C CYS A 512 -19.04 -9.25 -6.85
N TRP A 513 -18.35 -8.26 -6.27
CA TRP A 513 -18.85 -7.37 -5.23
C TRP A 513 -20.09 -6.60 -5.67
N ALA A 514 -20.07 -5.97 -6.85
CA ALA A 514 -21.22 -5.25 -7.39
C ALA A 514 -22.47 -6.15 -7.57
N THR A 515 -22.25 -7.46 -7.77
CA THR A 515 -23.33 -8.45 -7.86
C THR A 515 -23.81 -8.89 -6.49
N GLN A 516 -22.89 -9.20 -5.56
CA GLN A 516 -23.21 -9.70 -4.22
C GLN A 516 -23.80 -8.60 -3.32
N TYR A 517 -23.27 -7.38 -3.41
CA TYR A 517 -23.64 -6.23 -2.58
C TYR A 517 -24.01 -5.00 -3.42
N PRO A 518 -25.10 -5.05 -4.22
CA PRO A 518 -25.45 -4.00 -5.18
C PRO A 518 -25.80 -2.64 -4.56
N ARG A 519 -26.04 -2.59 -3.25
CA ARG A 519 -26.32 -1.35 -2.49
C ARG A 519 -25.08 -0.72 -1.85
N HIS A 520 -23.94 -1.41 -1.90
CA HIS A 520 -22.70 -0.98 -1.27
C HIS A 520 -21.63 -0.83 -2.33
N ASP A 521 -21.56 0.36 -2.94
CA ASP A 521 -20.54 0.62 -3.95
C ASP A 521 -19.13 0.54 -3.35
N TRP A 522 -18.22 -0.14 -4.06
CA TRP A 522 -16.85 -0.33 -3.57
C TRP A 522 -16.08 0.98 -3.53
N ASP A 523 -16.31 1.90 -4.46
CA ASP A 523 -15.59 3.18 -4.50
C ASP A 523 -15.92 4.06 -3.29
N ALA A 524 -17.15 3.96 -2.76
CA ALA A 524 -17.53 4.59 -1.50
C ALA A 524 -16.81 3.94 -0.30
N ILE A 525 -16.70 2.61 -0.27
CA ILE A 525 -15.96 1.89 0.78
C ILE A 525 -14.47 2.22 0.72
N GLU A 526 -13.89 2.31 -0.47
CA GLU A 526 -12.49 2.70 -0.69
C GLU A 526 -12.23 4.13 -0.23
N THR A 527 -13.21 5.02 -0.34
CA THR A 527 -13.15 6.38 0.22
C THR A 527 -13.10 6.36 1.74
N ASP A 528 -13.93 5.54 2.39
CA ASP A 528 -13.89 5.34 3.85
C ASP A 528 -12.55 4.73 4.29
N ILE A 529 -12.01 3.77 3.53
CA ILE A 529 -10.67 3.21 3.76
C ILE A 529 -9.60 4.30 3.67
N CYS A 530 -9.60 5.12 2.61
CA CYS A 530 -8.63 6.20 2.48
C CYS A 530 -8.74 7.22 3.62
N THR A 531 -9.95 7.48 4.12
CA THR A 531 -10.18 8.33 5.29
C THR A 531 -9.58 7.72 6.56
N MET A 532 -9.82 6.43 6.82
CA MET A 532 -9.19 5.67 7.91
C MET A 532 -7.65 5.73 7.84
N LEU A 533 -7.07 5.50 6.66
CA LEU A 533 -5.61 5.55 6.46
C LEU A 533 -5.03 6.94 6.72
N LYS A 534 -5.74 7.99 6.30
CA LYS A 534 -5.36 9.38 6.57
C LYS A 534 -5.37 9.67 8.07
N GLU A 535 -6.43 9.29 8.77
CA GLU A 535 -6.55 9.50 10.23
C GLU A 535 -5.48 8.72 11.01
N MET A 536 -5.18 7.48 10.60
CA MET A 536 -4.06 6.69 11.14
C MET A 536 -2.73 7.43 10.99
N LEU A 537 -2.42 7.96 9.79
CA LEU A 537 -1.19 8.71 9.54
C LEU A 537 -1.12 10.03 10.31
N GLN A 538 -2.27 10.71 10.48
CA GLN A 538 -2.36 11.90 11.33
C GLN A 538 -2.07 11.56 12.80
N GLY A 539 -2.57 10.43 13.30
CA GLY A 539 -2.22 9.92 14.62
C GLY A 539 -0.73 9.61 14.78
N ALA A 540 -0.11 9.01 13.75
CA ALA A 540 1.33 8.70 13.71
C ALA A 540 2.22 9.95 13.75
N THR A 541 1.77 11.05 13.12
CA THR A 541 2.51 12.32 12.97
C THR A 541 2.17 13.38 14.01
N LYS A 542 1.16 13.15 14.86
CA LYS A 542 0.69 14.12 15.85
C LYS A 542 1.73 14.49 16.90
N LEU A 543 2.59 13.54 17.28
CA LEU A 543 3.67 13.73 18.25
C LEU A 543 5.03 13.53 17.58
N ARG A 544 6.07 14.10 18.18
CA ARG A 544 7.46 13.87 17.73
C ARG A 544 7.97 12.51 18.23
N PRO A 545 9.04 11.98 17.62
CA PRO A 545 9.77 10.84 18.16
C PRO A 545 10.14 11.01 19.63
N PRO A 546 10.11 9.93 20.43
CA PRO A 546 9.86 8.53 20.03
C PRO A 546 8.38 8.15 19.98
N CYS A 547 7.46 9.03 20.39
CA CYS A 547 6.02 8.73 20.46
C CYS A 547 5.31 8.84 19.09
N GLY A 548 5.99 9.33 18.07
CA GLY A 548 5.47 9.44 16.70
C GLY A 548 6.59 9.24 15.68
N ILE A 549 6.20 9.17 14.42
CA ILE A 549 7.12 8.94 13.31
C ILE A 549 8.05 10.15 13.12
N GLY A 550 9.33 9.87 12.88
CA GLY A 550 10.37 10.88 12.69
C GLY A 550 10.39 11.42 11.28
N ALA A 551 10.50 12.75 11.17
CA ALA A 551 10.66 13.40 9.88
C ALA A 551 12.08 13.27 9.34
N SER A 552 12.19 13.06 8.03
CA SER A 552 13.45 13.00 7.29
C SER A 552 13.18 13.29 5.81
N GLN A 553 13.88 14.28 5.25
CA GLN A 553 13.75 14.64 3.83
C GLN A 553 14.23 13.52 2.90
N GLN A 554 15.15 12.69 3.41
CA GLN A 554 15.73 11.52 2.74
C GLN A 554 14.84 10.27 2.84
N SER A 555 13.79 10.28 3.66
CA SER A 555 12.97 9.10 3.93
C SER A 555 11.75 9.01 3.03
N ARG A 556 11.48 7.80 2.53
CA ARG A 556 10.22 7.38 1.91
C ARG A 556 9.84 6.05 2.53
N GLY A 557 8.56 5.72 2.71
CA GLY A 557 8.14 4.48 3.37
C GLY A 557 7.14 3.73 2.52
N LEU A 558 7.29 2.41 2.39
CA LEU A 558 6.32 1.56 1.68
C LEU A 558 5.78 0.50 2.64
N TYR A 559 4.48 0.52 2.87
CA TYR A 559 3.82 -0.33 3.85
C TYR A 559 2.69 -1.15 3.21
N ALA A 560 2.41 -2.34 3.76
CA ALA A 560 1.18 -3.07 3.51
C ALA A 560 0.21 -2.83 4.66
N VAL A 561 -0.97 -2.29 4.37
CA VAL A 561 -2.02 -2.10 5.36
C VAL A 561 -3.06 -3.18 5.20
N ASP A 562 -3.29 -3.93 6.27
CA ASP A 562 -4.24 -5.03 6.33
C ASP A 562 -5.50 -4.57 7.06
N LEU A 563 -6.65 -4.76 6.41
CA LEU A 563 -7.94 -4.37 6.96
C LEU A 563 -9.01 -5.43 6.68
N MET A 564 -10.07 -5.40 7.47
CA MET A 564 -11.31 -6.11 7.17
C MET A 564 -12.49 -5.16 7.16
N LEU A 565 -13.62 -5.65 6.65
CA LEU A 565 -14.88 -4.93 6.64
C LEU A 565 -15.80 -5.55 7.69
N GLU A 566 -16.47 -4.71 8.48
CA GLU A 566 -17.46 -5.13 9.49
C GLU A 566 -18.84 -4.57 9.13
N TRP A 567 -19.87 -5.39 9.31
CA TRP A 567 -21.25 -4.93 9.31
C TRP A 567 -21.59 -4.19 10.60
N THR A 568 -22.09 -2.97 10.47
CA THR A 568 -22.42 -2.05 11.56
C THR A 568 -23.77 -1.35 11.31
N GLY A 569 -24.24 -0.58 12.28
CA GLY A 569 -25.52 0.13 12.24
C GLY A 569 -26.73 -0.75 12.57
N GLU A 570 -27.89 -0.13 12.75
CA GLU A 570 -29.13 -0.87 12.98
C GLU A 570 -29.39 -1.86 11.84
N ALA A 571 -29.71 -3.11 12.18
CA ALA A 571 -29.93 -4.20 11.22
C ALA A 571 -28.77 -4.48 10.24
N TYR A 572 -27.52 -4.12 10.59
CA TYR A 572 -26.31 -4.46 9.83
C TYR A 572 -26.30 -3.88 8.40
N THR A 573 -26.74 -2.63 8.24
CA THR A 573 -26.87 -1.99 6.92
C THR A 573 -25.67 -1.14 6.49
N ARG A 574 -24.66 -0.94 7.35
CA ARG A 574 -23.48 -0.12 7.04
C ARG A 574 -22.22 -0.97 7.08
N ILE A 575 -21.33 -0.76 6.13
CA ILE A 575 -19.99 -1.37 6.14
C ILE A 575 -19.00 -0.37 6.75
N GLN A 576 -18.23 -0.82 7.73
CA GLN A 576 -17.16 -0.05 8.36
C GLN A 576 -15.82 -0.73 8.11
N PRO A 577 -14.83 -0.08 7.46
CA PRO A 577 -13.48 -0.61 7.41
C PRO A 577 -12.85 -0.63 8.80
N LYS A 578 -12.13 -1.72 9.09
CA LYS A 578 -11.44 -1.99 10.35
C LYS A 578 -9.96 -2.25 10.09
N LEU A 579 -9.10 -1.38 10.63
CA LEU A 579 -7.66 -1.55 10.55
C LEU A 579 -7.23 -2.75 11.41
N LEU A 580 -6.41 -3.65 10.84
CA LEU A 580 -5.87 -4.81 11.57
C LEU A 580 -4.40 -4.61 11.93
N GLU A 581 -3.56 -4.29 10.94
CA GLU A 581 -2.12 -4.10 11.12
C GLU A 581 -1.49 -3.34 9.93
N VAL A 582 -0.29 -2.81 10.15
CA VAL A 582 0.56 -2.23 9.11
C VAL A 582 1.87 -2.99 9.09
N ASN A 583 2.24 -3.50 7.93
CA ASN A 583 3.42 -4.34 7.74
C ASN A 583 4.52 -3.55 7.02
N PHE A 584 5.71 -3.53 7.61
CA PHE A 584 6.94 -3.09 6.95
C PHE A 584 7.28 -4.06 5.81
N THR A 585 7.82 -3.54 4.70
CA THR A 585 8.24 -4.32 3.52
C THR A 585 7.14 -5.24 2.98
N PRO A 586 6.14 -4.70 2.27
CA PRO A 586 5.09 -5.53 1.70
C PRO A 586 5.67 -6.59 0.75
N ASP A 587 5.02 -7.76 0.71
CA ASP A 587 5.31 -8.77 -0.31
C ASP A 587 4.92 -8.24 -1.71
N CYS A 588 5.90 -7.72 -2.43
CA CYS A 588 5.77 -7.27 -3.81
C CYS A 588 5.94 -8.41 -4.81
N LYS A 589 6.26 -9.65 -4.40
CA LYS A 589 6.39 -10.76 -5.35
C LYS A 589 5.08 -10.99 -6.10
N ARG A 590 3.96 -10.98 -5.38
CA ARG A 590 2.61 -11.09 -5.98
C ARG A 590 2.21 -9.88 -6.83
N ALA A 591 2.85 -8.73 -6.64
CA ALA A 591 2.68 -7.56 -7.51
C ALA A 591 3.54 -7.67 -8.78
N CYS A 592 4.72 -8.28 -8.65
CA CYS A 592 5.75 -8.36 -9.69
C CYS A 592 5.72 -9.67 -10.51
N GLU A 593 4.99 -10.69 -10.07
CA GLU A 593 4.81 -11.95 -10.81
C GLU A 593 3.34 -12.19 -11.10
N CYS A 594 3.02 -12.50 -12.36
CA CYS A 594 1.68 -12.98 -12.69
C CYS A 594 1.53 -14.42 -12.21
N TYR A 595 0.35 -14.75 -11.71
CA TYR A 595 -0.01 -16.13 -11.37
C TYR A 595 0.12 -17.03 -12.61
N PRO A 596 0.30 -18.36 -12.43
CA PRO A 596 0.50 -19.30 -13.54
C PRO A 596 -0.52 -19.18 -14.70
N ASP A 597 -1.78 -18.84 -14.38
CA ASP A 597 -2.88 -18.71 -15.35
C ASP A 597 -3.06 -17.29 -15.92
N PHE A 598 -2.09 -16.40 -15.68
CA PHE A 598 -2.15 -15.00 -16.05
C PHE A 598 -0.87 -14.56 -16.78
N VAL A 599 -1.01 -13.62 -17.72
CA VAL A 599 0.10 -13.02 -18.46
C VAL A 599 0.13 -11.51 -18.25
N ARG A 600 1.30 -10.87 -18.33
CA ARG A 600 1.37 -9.40 -18.36
C ARG A 600 0.89 -8.89 -19.72
N ASN A 601 -0.11 -8.02 -19.73
CA ASN A 601 -0.50 -7.26 -20.92
C ASN A 601 0.50 -6.13 -21.22
N ALA A 602 0.27 -5.39 -22.32
CA ALA A 602 1.14 -4.28 -22.74
C ALA A 602 1.25 -3.12 -21.71
N HIS A 603 0.32 -3.04 -20.77
CA HIS A 603 0.32 -2.07 -19.66
C HIS A 603 0.95 -2.64 -18.38
N GLY A 604 1.59 -3.81 -18.46
CA GLY A 604 2.20 -4.48 -17.31
C GLY A 604 1.19 -5.09 -16.33
N ARG A 605 -0.12 -5.05 -16.61
CA ARG A 605 -1.14 -5.67 -15.76
C ARG A 605 -1.19 -7.17 -16.03
N CYS A 606 -1.26 -7.97 -14.98
CA CYS A 606 -1.55 -9.39 -15.15
C CYS A 606 -3.00 -9.54 -15.61
N VAL A 607 -3.25 -10.26 -16.69
CA VAL A 607 -4.58 -10.55 -17.27
C VAL A 607 -4.72 -12.06 -17.48
N PRO A 608 -5.90 -12.64 -17.25
CA PRO A 608 -6.07 -14.09 -17.33
C PRO A 608 -5.85 -14.56 -18.76
N THR A 609 -5.30 -15.75 -18.93
CA THR A 609 -5.24 -16.45 -20.21
C THR A 609 -5.99 -17.76 -20.07
N CYS A 610 -7.00 -18.01 -20.91
CA CYS A 610 -7.92 -19.15 -20.78
C CYS A 610 -7.18 -20.44 -20.36
N PRO A 611 -7.62 -21.06 -19.25
CA PRO A 611 -8.93 -21.71 -19.20
C PRO A 611 -10.09 -20.99 -18.48
N ILE A 612 -9.93 -19.78 -17.91
CA ILE A 612 -11.06 -18.95 -17.42
C ILE A 612 -10.71 -17.44 -17.55
N GLY A 613 -10.85 -16.88 -18.75
CA GLY A 613 -10.79 -15.43 -18.99
C GLY A 613 -9.99 -15.05 -20.24
N CYS A 614 -10.66 -14.32 -21.14
CA CYS A 614 -10.20 -13.86 -22.45
C CYS A 614 -10.62 -12.39 -22.53
N GLU A 615 -9.76 -11.47 -22.07
CA GLU A 615 -10.08 -10.03 -22.04
C GLU A 615 -10.27 -9.55 -23.49
N HIS A 616 -11.45 -9.03 -23.80
CA HIS A 616 -11.90 -8.70 -25.17
C HIS A 616 -11.98 -9.92 -26.12
N GLY A 617 -12.41 -11.09 -25.63
CA GLY A 617 -12.71 -12.26 -26.46
C GLY A 617 -13.60 -13.31 -25.78
N ASP A 618 -14.01 -14.32 -26.53
CA ASP A 618 -14.83 -15.47 -26.11
C ASP A 618 -14.02 -16.78 -26.18
N CYS A 619 -14.21 -17.69 -25.22
CA CYS A 619 -13.59 -19.02 -25.22
C CYS A 619 -14.68 -20.11 -25.32
N PRO A 620 -14.99 -20.66 -26.50
CA PRO A 620 -15.98 -21.73 -26.62
C PRO A 620 -15.40 -23.08 -26.15
N GLY A 621 -16.08 -23.71 -25.18
CA GLY A 621 -15.98 -25.14 -24.90
C GLY A 621 -14.66 -25.64 -24.29
N GLY A 622 -13.99 -24.85 -23.45
CA GLY A 622 -12.79 -25.29 -22.73
C GLY A 622 -11.53 -25.45 -23.61
N SER A 623 -11.52 -24.83 -24.79
CA SER A 623 -10.29 -24.75 -25.59
C SER A 623 -9.29 -23.77 -24.96
N SER A 624 -7.99 -24.06 -25.10
CA SER A 624 -6.89 -23.18 -24.68
C SER A 624 -6.68 -22.00 -25.64
N VAL A 625 -7.67 -21.67 -26.48
CA VAL A 625 -7.57 -20.69 -27.56
C VAL A 625 -8.69 -19.65 -27.42
N CYS A 626 -8.28 -18.40 -27.27
CA CYS A 626 -9.12 -17.23 -27.06
C CYS A 626 -9.60 -16.68 -28.42
N ILE A 627 -10.91 -16.51 -28.63
CA ILE A 627 -11.51 -15.94 -29.85
C ILE A 627 -11.79 -14.46 -29.60
N CYS A 628 -10.99 -13.57 -30.17
CA CYS A 628 -11.10 -12.14 -29.90
C CYS A 628 -12.42 -11.53 -30.41
N HIS A 629 -12.97 -10.60 -29.64
CA HIS A 629 -14.12 -9.77 -30.00
C HIS A 629 -13.78 -8.88 -31.20
N GLU A 630 -14.80 -8.36 -31.88
CA GLU A 630 -14.62 -7.50 -33.05
C GLU A 630 -13.72 -6.30 -32.73
N GLY A 631 -12.69 -6.09 -33.55
CA GLY A 631 -11.67 -5.06 -33.32
C GLY A 631 -10.43 -5.51 -32.55
N TYR A 632 -10.35 -6.78 -32.13
CA TYR A 632 -9.19 -7.37 -31.46
C TYR A 632 -8.69 -8.61 -32.22
N GLU A 633 -7.42 -8.95 -32.09
CA GLU A 633 -6.82 -10.17 -32.64
C GLU A 633 -5.90 -10.87 -31.65
N LEU A 634 -5.69 -12.17 -31.83
CA LEU A 634 -4.84 -12.94 -30.93
C LEU A 634 -3.39 -12.49 -31.08
N ASP A 635 -2.73 -12.21 -29.97
CA ASP A 635 -1.31 -11.81 -29.95
C ASP A 635 -0.45 -12.76 -30.78
N ALA A 636 0.20 -12.23 -31.81
CA ALA A 636 0.91 -13.02 -32.81
C ALA A 636 2.18 -13.69 -32.25
N GLU A 637 2.77 -13.16 -31.18
CA GLU A 637 3.97 -13.73 -30.57
C GLU A 637 3.66 -14.84 -29.57
N ARG A 638 2.68 -14.62 -28.68
CA ARG A 638 2.43 -15.53 -27.54
C ARG A 638 1.18 -16.38 -27.73
N GLY A 639 0.26 -15.99 -28.60
CA GLY A 639 -0.98 -16.71 -28.88
C GLY A 639 -1.92 -16.83 -27.68
N LYS A 640 -1.81 -15.92 -26.70
CA LYS A 640 -2.37 -16.11 -25.35
C LYS A 640 -3.34 -15.01 -24.89
N MET A 641 -3.41 -13.86 -25.56
CA MET A 641 -4.30 -12.75 -25.20
C MET A 641 -4.78 -12.00 -26.45
N CYS A 642 -5.92 -11.30 -26.36
CA CYS A 642 -6.42 -10.46 -27.44
C CYS A 642 -5.80 -9.06 -27.37
N VAL A 643 -5.18 -8.63 -28.46
CA VAL A 643 -4.60 -7.31 -28.63
C VAL A 643 -5.45 -6.47 -29.58
N PRO A 644 -5.53 -5.13 -29.39
CA PRO A 644 -6.31 -4.28 -30.27
C PRO A 644 -5.80 -4.34 -31.72
N LYS A 645 -6.74 -4.43 -32.66
CA LYS A 645 -6.50 -4.44 -34.10
C LYS A 645 -6.89 -3.09 -34.69
N CYS A 646 -6.00 -2.52 -35.50
CA CYS A 646 -6.31 -1.37 -36.35
C CYS A 646 -6.23 -1.79 -37.82
N THR A 647 -7.29 -1.54 -38.58
CA THR A 647 -7.45 -1.95 -39.98
C THR A 647 -6.40 -1.28 -40.87
N GLY A 648 -5.38 -2.02 -41.31
CA GLY A 648 -4.24 -1.47 -42.05
C GLY A 648 -3.00 -1.09 -41.20
N GLY A 649 -2.91 -1.56 -39.95
CA GLY A 649 -1.77 -1.32 -39.04
C GLY A 649 -1.81 0.08 -38.40
N CYS A 650 -0.71 0.57 -37.85
CA CYS A 650 -0.53 1.97 -37.40
C CYS A 650 0.69 2.65 -38.06
N GLY A 651 1.08 2.16 -39.24
CA GLY A 651 2.37 2.48 -39.84
C GLY A 651 3.55 1.79 -39.14
N THR A 652 4.78 2.05 -39.59
CA THR A 652 6.01 1.49 -38.98
C THR A 652 6.44 2.21 -37.70
N THR A 653 5.89 3.39 -37.45
CA THR A 653 6.28 4.31 -36.36
C THR A 653 5.14 4.54 -35.36
N GLY A 654 4.12 3.67 -35.35
CA GLY A 654 3.00 3.74 -34.42
C GLY A 654 2.51 2.37 -33.99
N ARG A 655 1.82 2.32 -32.84
CA ARG A 655 1.23 1.09 -32.28
C ARG A 655 -0.26 1.25 -32.05
N CYS A 656 -1.00 0.15 -32.19
CA CYS A 656 -2.41 0.10 -31.79
C CYS A 656 -2.49 0.12 -30.27
N VAL A 657 -3.17 1.12 -29.73
CA VAL A 657 -3.43 1.23 -28.28
C VAL A 657 -4.89 0.93 -27.93
N ASP A 658 -5.78 0.99 -28.93
CA ASP A 658 -7.20 0.63 -28.83
C ASP A 658 -7.75 0.33 -30.24
N VAL A 659 -8.99 -0.14 -30.36
CA VAL A 659 -9.63 -0.45 -31.66
C VAL A 659 -9.61 0.78 -32.56
N GLU A 660 -8.97 0.66 -33.72
CA GLU A 660 -8.72 1.74 -34.70
C GLU A 660 -8.00 2.99 -34.14
N ARG A 661 -7.36 2.91 -32.96
CA ARG A 661 -6.63 4.02 -32.35
C ARG A 661 -5.13 3.74 -32.32
N CYS A 662 -4.39 4.60 -33.01
CA CYS A 662 -2.93 4.55 -33.08
C CYS A 662 -2.28 5.58 -32.14
N GLU A 663 -1.23 5.16 -31.45
CA GLU A 663 -0.28 6.05 -30.80
C GLU A 663 0.97 6.13 -31.68
N CYS A 664 1.34 7.35 -32.08
CA CYS A 664 2.45 7.62 -32.99
C CYS A 664 3.71 8.03 -32.21
N ALA A 665 4.90 7.64 -32.71
CA ALA A 665 6.18 8.06 -32.16
C ALA A 665 6.40 9.58 -32.28
N GLU A 666 7.32 10.12 -31.49
CA GLU A 666 7.66 11.54 -31.47
C GLU A 666 8.01 12.07 -32.89
N GLY A 667 7.41 13.20 -33.27
CA GLY A 667 7.52 13.78 -34.61
C GLY A 667 6.54 13.22 -35.66
N TYR A 668 5.66 12.28 -35.29
CA TYR A 668 4.60 11.73 -36.13
C TYR A 668 3.22 12.03 -35.51
N GLY A 669 2.22 12.26 -36.37
CA GLY A 669 0.86 12.61 -35.97
C GLY A 669 -0.18 11.76 -36.69
N PHE A 670 -1.39 11.75 -36.13
CA PHE A 670 -2.48 10.98 -36.71
C PHE A 670 -2.93 11.56 -38.06
N HIS A 671 -2.91 10.76 -39.13
CA HIS A 671 -3.39 11.11 -40.47
C HIS A 671 -4.46 10.13 -40.95
N PRO A 672 -5.60 10.60 -41.52
CA PRO A 672 -6.73 9.73 -41.89
C PRO A 672 -6.39 8.57 -42.84
N GLU A 673 -5.42 8.75 -43.74
CA GLU A 673 -5.06 7.74 -44.76
C GLU A 673 -3.81 6.92 -44.41
N HIS A 674 -2.91 7.44 -43.59
CA HIS A 674 -1.60 6.84 -43.31
C HIS A 674 -1.40 6.49 -41.83
N LYS A 675 -2.41 6.78 -41.01
CA LYS A 675 -2.47 6.58 -39.56
C LYS A 675 -1.39 7.33 -38.82
N CYS A 676 -0.13 6.91 -38.83
CA CYS A 676 0.98 7.70 -38.29
C CYS A 676 1.82 8.26 -39.45
N ALA A 677 1.68 9.56 -39.71
CA ALA A 677 2.41 10.28 -40.74
C ALA A 677 3.37 11.30 -40.11
N PRO A 678 4.51 11.60 -40.75
CA PRO A 678 5.46 12.58 -40.23
C PRO A 678 4.83 13.99 -40.16
N LEU A 679 5.15 14.72 -39.09
CA LEU A 679 4.75 16.12 -38.92
C LEU A 679 5.87 17.05 -39.40
N CYS A 680 5.50 18.04 -40.22
CA CYS A 680 6.39 19.13 -40.63
C CYS A 680 5.80 20.45 -40.09
N GLU A 681 6.49 21.10 -39.16
CA GLU A 681 6.07 22.40 -38.62
C GLU A 681 5.98 23.45 -39.74
N GLY A 682 4.85 24.14 -39.84
CA GLY A 682 4.57 25.10 -40.92
C GLY A 682 4.10 24.51 -42.25
N GLY A 683 4.13 23.18 -42.42
CA GLY A 683 3.68 22.46 -43.60
C GLY A 683 4.63 22.55 -44.82
N CYS A 684 4.47 21.64 -45.79
CA CYS A 684 5.26 21.61 -47.01
C CYS A 684 4.52 22.29 -48.16
N ARG A 685 4.69 23.60 -48.33
CA ARG A 685 3.99 24.37 -49.39
C ARG A 685 4.44 23.93 -50.78
N GLY A 686 3.61 23.20 -51.53
CA GLY A 686 3.99 22.66 -52.86
C GLY A 686 4.92 21.44 -52.76
N GLY A 687 4.86 20.70 -51.65
CA GLY A 687 5.62 19.48 -51.42
C GLY A 687 4.89 18.51 -50.48
N LYS A 688 5.46 17.32 -50.27
CA LYS A 688 4.97 16.30 -49.34
C LYS A 688 5.92 16.15 -48.15
N CYS A 689 5.39 16.04 -46.94
CA CYS A 689 6.19 15.73 -45.75
C CYS A 689 6.54 14.24 -45.78
N VAL A 690 7.83 13.91 -45.93
CA VAL A 690 8.31 12.53 -46.09
C VAL A 690 9.03 11.98 -44.86
N ALA A 691 9.43 12.86 -43.94
CA ALA A 691 9.93 12.55 -42.60
C ALA A 691 9.69 13.77 -41.68
N PRO A 692 9.78 13.66 -40.35
CA PRO A 692 9.53 14.79 -39.45
C PRO A 692 10.39 16.00 -39.85
N ASN A 693 9.74 17.12 -40.13
CA ASN A 693 10.36 18.36 -40.64
C ASN A 693 11.16 18.22 -41.96
N VAL A 694 10.87 17.23 -42.81
CA VAL A 694 11.51 17.03 -44.13
C VAL A 694 10.47 17.03 -45.25
N CYS A 695 10.53 18.08 -46.10
CA CYS A 695 9.70 18.21 -47.29
C CYS A 695 10.38 17.67 -48.56
N GLN A 696 9.59 16.97 -49.38
CA GLN A 696 9.90 16.61 -50.76
C GLN A 696 9.06 17.49 -51.71
N CYS A 697 9.71 18.35 -52.50
CA CYS A 697 9.03 19.31 -53.37
C CYS A 697 8.44 18.66 -54.62
N GLU A 698 7.27 19.15 -55.06
CA GLU A 698 6.61 18.72 -56.29
C GLU A 698 7.25 19.39 -57.53
N ALA A 699 6.99 18.83 -58.71
CA ALA A 699 7.56 19.34 -59.96
C ALA A 699 7.16 20.81 -60.19
N GLY A 700 8.15 21.67 -60.47
CA GLY A 700 7.96 23.12 -60.57
C GLY A 700 8.22 23.88 -59.26
N TYR A 701 8.64 23.20 -58.18
CA TYR A 701 9.11 23.80 -56.93
C TYR A 701 10.53 23.30 -56.61
N GLU A 702 11.35 24.17 -56.03
CA GLU A 702 12.70 23.84 -55.54
C GLU A 702 12.79 23.94 -54.02
N LYS A 703 13.72 23.18 -53.43
CA LYS A 703 13.91 23.13 -51.98
C LYS A 703 14.87 24.24 -51.54
N VAL A 704 14.36 25.21 -50.79
CA VAL A 704 15.11 26.31 -50.18
C VAL A 704 14.83 26.31 -48.68
N ASP A 705 15.87 26.14 -47.85
CA ASP A 705 15.77 26.12 -46.38
C ASP A 705 14.67 25.20 -45.80
N ASN A 706 14.57 23.97 -46.31
CA ASN A 706 13.54 22.96 -45.97
C ASN A 706 12.09 23.32 -46.34
N VAL A 707 11.87 24.43 -47.05
CA VAL A 707 10.58 24.82 -47.63
C VAL A 707 10.63 24.66 -49.15
N CYS A 708 9.48 24.39 -49.78
CA CYS A 708 9.37 24.28 -51.22
C CYS A 708 8.92 25.62 -51.81
N GLU A 709 9.73 26.22 -52.67
CA GLU A 709 9.46 27.50 -53.33
C GLU A 709 9.20 27.30 -54.82
N PRO A 710 8.24 28.02 -55.44
CA PRO A 710 7.88 27.84 -56.84
C PRO A 710 8.96 28.37 -57.79
N ILE A 711 9.20 27.62 -58.87
CA ILE A 711 10.14 27.97 -59.94
C ILE A 711 9.40 28.74 -61.03
N CYS A 712 9.90 29.92 -61.39
CA CYS A 712 9.48 30.69 -62.56
C CYS A 712 10.66 30.80 -63.52
N SER A 713 10.70 29.96 -64.55
CA SER A 713 11.85 29.77 -65.46
C SER A 713 12.35 31.07 -66.14
N SER A 714 11.44 32.01 -66.40
CA SER A 714 11.76 33.31 -67.04
C SER A 714 12.02 34.45 -66.04
N GLY A 715 11.90 34.19 -64.73
CA GLY A 715 11.97 35.19 -63.67
C GLY A 715 10.77 36.15 -63.66
N CYS A 716 10.45 36.70 -62.48
CA CYS A 716 9.34 37.65 -62.32
C CYS A 716 9.84 39.10 -62.28
N PHE A 717 10.07 39.70 -63.45
CA PHE A 717 10.52 41.10 -63.53
C PHE A 717 9.43 42.05 -62.99
N HIS A 718 9.77 42.85 -61.98
CA HIS A 718 8.83 43.66 -61.18
C HIS A 718 7.67 42.88 -60.52
N GLY A 719 7.88 41.59 -60.23
CA GLY A 719 6.92 40.72 -59.54
C GLY A 719 7.58 39.74 -58.56
N THR A 720 6.78 38.82 -58.01
CA THR A 720 7.20 37.70 -57.15
C THR A 720 6.61 36.41 -57.69
N CYS A 721 7.38 35.31 -57.73
CA CYS A 721 6.87 34.00 -58.14
C CYS A 721 5.99 33.44 -57.02
N VAL A 722 4.70 33.23 -57.31
CA VAL A 722 3.71 32.80 -56.31
C VAL A 722 3.20 31.38 -56.55
N ALA A 723 3.43 30.84 -57.75
CA ALA A 723 3.23 29.45 -58.16
C ALA A 723 4.14 29.17 -59.38
N PRO A 724 4.36 27.90 -59.77
CA PRO A 724 5.23 27.58 -60.90
C PRO A 724 4.82 28.35 -62.15
N GLU A 725 5.80 29.00 -62.78
CA GLU A 725 5.60 29.88 -63.95
C GLU A 725 4.59 31.02 -63.75
N THR A 726 4.20 31.34 -62.53
CA THR A 726 3.15 32.32 -62.21
C THR A 726 3.69 33.45 -61.34
N CYS A 727 3.79 34.64 -61.94
CA CYS A 727 4.23 35.86 -61.28
C CYS A 727 3.05 36.71 -60.79
N SER A 728 3.18 37.26 -59.57
CA SER A 728 2.34 38.33 -59.04
C SER A 728 3.08 39.67 -59.12
N CYS A 729 2.49 40.69 -59.74
CA CYS A 729 3.14 41.99 -59.93
C CYS A 729 3.24 42.80 -58.63
N LYS A 730 4.34 43.54 -58.46
CA LYS A 730 4.53 44.47 -57.35
C LYS A 730 3.57 45.67 -57.45
N PRO A 731 3.23 46.35 -56.34
CA PRO A 731 2.36 47.53 -56.35
C PRO A 731 2.80 48.60 -57.37
N GLY A 732 1.86 49.19 -58.11
CA GLY A 732 2.14 50.16 -59.18
C GLY A 732 2.39 49.56 -60.57
N TYR A 733 2.40 48.23 -60.70
CA TYR A 733 2.52 47.50 -61.96
C TYR A 733 1.29 46.61 -62.21
N LYS A 734 0.85 46.52 -63.46
CA LYS A 734 -0.26 45.66 -63.88
C LYS A 734 0.22 44.62 -64.88
N LYS A 735 -0.35 43.42 -64.76
CA LYS A 735 -0.06 42.31 -65.66
C LYS A 735 -0.66 42.61 -67.04
N ILE A 736 0.18 42.82 -68.03
CA ILE A 736 -0.20 42.96 -69.44
C ILE A 736 0.58 41.89 -70.20
N GLY A 737 -0.11 40.82 -70.63
CA GLY A 737 0.53 39.59 -71.08
C GLY A 737 1.27 38.88 -69.94
N ASP A 738 2.51 38.42 -70.20
CA ASP A 738 3.38 37.78 -69.20
C ASP A 738 4.35 38.76 -68.50
N GLN A 739 4.18 40.08 -68.73
CA GLN A 739 5.04 41.09 -68.13
C GLN A 739 4.25 42.05 -67.21
N CYS A 740 4.87 42.41 -66.10
CA CYS A 740 4.37 43.45 -65.20
C CYS A 740 4.81 44.82 -65.76
N THR A 741 3.86 45.56 -66.31
CA THR A 741 4.09 46.87 -66.92
C THR A 741 3.62 47.98 -65.99
N ALA A 742 4.25 49.16 -66.09
CA ALA A 742 3.93 50.28 -65.22
C ALA A 742 2.48 50.77 -65.42
N SER A 743 1.78 51.05 -64.33
CA SER A 743 0.42 51.60 -64.35
C SER A 743 0.42 53.01 -63.78
N CYS A 744 -0.24 53.94 -64.47
CA CYS A 744 -0.53 55.28 -63.99
C CYS A 744 -2.00 55.35 -63.57
N ASP A 745 -2.30 56.09 -62.50
CA ASP A 745 -3.64 56.26 -61.95
C ASP A 745 -4.51 57.19 -62.82
N GLN A 746 -3.86 58.08 -63.58
CA GLN A 746 -4.49 58.88 -64.63
C GLN A 746 -3.81 58.62 -65.99
N PRO A 747 -4.58 58.67 -67.11
CA PRO A 747 -4.01 58.48 -68.44
C PRO A 747 -3.06 59.63 -68.80
N CYS A 748 -1.87 59.29 -69.30
CA CYS A 748 -0.91 60.26 -69.83
C CYS A 748 -1.45 60.87 -71.14
N LEU A 749 -2.03 62.05 -71.07
CA LEU A 749 -2.60 62.73 -72.24
C LEU A 749 -1.47 63.29 -73.10
N ASN A 750 -1.38 62.81 -74.35
CA ASN A 750 -0.27 63.03 -75.29
C ASN A 750 1.10 62.47 -74.83
N GLY A 751 1.11 61.40 -74.03
CA GLY A 751 2.32 60.67 -73.63
C GLY A 751 2.06 59.19 -73.33
N GLU A 752 3.10 58.49 -72.87
CA GLU A 752 3.02 57.09 -72.44
C GLU A 752 3.45 56.95 -70.96
N CYS A 753 2.80 56.04 -70.23
CA CYS A 753 3.15 55.74 -68.85
C CYS A 753 4.37 54.82 -68.81
N THR A 754 5.52 55.36 -68.40
CA THR A 754 6.81 54.63 -68.41
C THR A 754 7.27 54.19 -67.03
N GLY A 755 6.59 54.65 -65.97
CA GLY A 755 6.79 54.24 -64.58
C GLY A 755 5.52 54.46 -63.75
N PRO A 756 5.39 53.93 -62.52
CA PRO A 756 4.21 54.14 -61.69
C PRO A 756 3.93 55.64 -61.51
N ASN A 757 2.83 56.14 -62.08
CA ASN A 757 2.49 57.57 -62.14
C ASN A 757 3.54 58.48 -62.83
N VAL A 758 4.32 57.96 -63.77
CA VAL A 758 5.32 58.72 -64.54
C VAL A 758 4.96 58.69 -66.03
N CYS A 759 4.69 59.87 -66.59
CA CYS A 759 4.39 60.06 -68.01
C CYS A 759 5.63 60.55 -68.79
N SER A 760 5.91 59.91 -69.92
CA SER A 760 6.86 60.39 -70.92
C SER A 760 6.11 60.95 -72.13
N CYS A 761 6.35 62.22 -72.45
CA CYS A 761 5.61 62.93 -73.49
C CYS A 761 5.97 62.48 -74.91
N ASN A 762 4.97 62.43 -75.78
CA ASN A 762 5.16 62.13 -77.20
C ASN A 762 5.96 63.25 -77.89
N ARG A 763 6.65 62.90 -78.97
CA ARG A 763 7.52 63.82 -79.70
C ARG A 763 6.77 65.10 -80.13
N GLY A 764 7.31 66.27 -79.77
CA GLY A 764 6.69 67.58 -80.05
C GLY A 764 5.78 68.11 -78.94
N TYR A 765 5.68 67.37 -77.82
CA TYR A 765 5.01 67.79 -76.60
C TYR A 765 6.01 67.83 -75.43
N GLU A 766 5.75 68.66 -74.44
CA GLU A 766 6.50 68.79 -73.20
C GLU A 766 5.57 68.63 -71.99
N LEU A 767 6.12 68.24 -70.84
CA LEU A 767 5.32 67.99 -69.65
C LEU A 767 4.70 69.30 -69.14
N ASP A 768 3.40 69.29 -68.88
CA ASP A 768 2.71 70.41 -68.27
C ASP A 768 3.26 70.64 -66.85
N ALA A 769 3.63 71.88 -66.54
CA ALA A 769 4.16 72.27 -65.24
C ALA A 769 3.13 72.14 -64.10
N VAL A 770 1.82 72.05 -64.43
CA VAL A 770 0.73 71.98 -63.45
C VAL A 770 0.19 70.55 -63.32
N ASN A 771 0.07 69.79 -64.41
CA ASN A 771 -0.44 68.43 -64.40
C ASN A 771 0.60 67.43 -64.95
N PRO A 772 1.23 66.60 -64.10
CA PRO A 772 2.25 65.64 -64.52
C PRO A 772 1.71 64.50 -65.40
N PHE A 773 0.39 64.41 -65.61
CA PHE A 773 -0.24 63.47 -66.56
C PHE A 773 -0.59 64.10 -67.90
N HIS A 774 -0.24 65.37 -68.13
CA HIS A 774 -0.56 66.09 -69.35
C HIS A 774 0.70 66.54 -70.07
N CYS A 775 0.79 66.23 -71.36
CA CYS A 775 1.83 66.71 -72.24
C CYS A 775 1.25 67.76 -73.18
N ILE A 776 1.76 68.99 -73.10
CA ILE A 776 1.31 70.15 -73.87
C ILE A 776 2.18 70.37 -75.10
N PRO A 777 1.63 70.90 -76.21
CA PRO A 777 2.40 71.05 -77.45
C PRO A 777 3.54 72.07 -77.32
N HIS A 778 4.74 71.70 -77.77
CA HIS A 778 5.91 72.58 -77.76
C HIS A 778 6.04 73.35 -79.09
N CYS A 779 6.16 74.68 -79.00
CA CYS A 779 6.38 75.60 -80.12
C CYS A 779 7.70 76.38 -79.86
N PRO A 780 8.84 76.01 -80.48
CA PRO A 780 10.18 76.51 -80.11
C PRO A 780 10.37 78.03 -80.17
N ASN A 781 9.63 78.73 -81.03
CA ASN A 781 9.72 80.19 -81.22
C ASN A 781 8.53 80.94 -80.57
N GLY A 782 7.70 80.24 -79.79
CA GLY A 782 6.43 80.75 -79.29
C GLY A 782 5.40 81.02 -80.40
N CYS A 783 4.20 81.46 -80.01
CA CYS A 783 3.16 81.90 -80.93
C CYS A 783 2.84 83.38 -80.71
N PRO A 784 3.59 84.32 -81.32
CA PRO A 784 3.31 85.74 -81.20
C PRO A 784 1.89 86.05 -81.70
N ASN A 785 1.04 86.61 -80.83
CA ASN A 785 -0.38 86.90 -81.08
C ASN A 785 -1.23 85.66 -81.41
N GLY A 786 -0.87 84.49 -80.86
CA GLY A 786 -1.63 83.25 -80.96
C GLY A 786 -1.39 82.31 -79.79
N VAL A 787 -1.96 81.11 -79.87
CA VAL A 787 -1.74 80.01 -78.91
C VAL A 787 -1.23 78.78 -79.64
N CYS A 788 -0.32 78.02 -79.01
CA CYS A 788 0.20 76.78 -79.57
C CYS A 788 -0.92 75.71 -79.47
N SER A 789 -1.55 75.45 -80.61
CA SER A 789 -2.70 74.53 -80.72
C SER A 789 -2.28 73.09 -81.08
N GLY A 790 -1.01 72.89 -81.41
CA GLY A 790 -0.38 71.62 -81.73
C GLY A 790 1.13 71.83 -81.95
N PRO A 791 1.94 70.76 -82.02
CA PRO A 791 3.40 70.88 -82.16
C PRO A 791 3.76 71.72 -83.38
N ASN A 792 4.51 72.81 -83.17
CA ASN A 792 4.84 73.80 -84.21
C ASN A 792 3.63 74.44 -84.94
N MET A 793 2.44 74.46 -84.34
CA MET A 793 1.21 74.98 -84.96
C MET A 793 0.51 76.04 -84.10
N CYS A 794 0.60 77.30 -84.53
CA CYS A 794 -0.05 78.42 -83.86
C CYS A 794 -1.46 78.67 -84.41
N LEU A 795 -2.41 78.85 -83.50
CA LEU A 795 -3.75 79.36 -83.76
C LEU A 795 -3.77 80.86 -83.42
N CYS A 796 -4.09 81.72 -84.38
CA CYS A 796 -4.05 83.17 -84.18
C CYS A 796 -5.19 83.68 -83.29
N ASN A 797 -4.88 84.64 -82.42
CA ASN A 797 -5.87 85.32 -81.60
C ASN A 797 -6.79 86.20 -82.47
N ALA A 798 -7.99 86.50 -81.97
CA ALA A 798 -8.98 87.30 -82.70
C ALA A 798 -8.40 88.66 -83.15
N GLY A 799 -8.59 89.01 -84.43
CA GLY A 799 -8.01 90.21 -85.07
C GLY A 799 -6.65 90.00 -85.76
N PHE A 800 -6.07 88.80 -85.64
CA PHE A 800 -4.82 88.42 -86.30
C PHE A 800 -5.06 87.26 -87.29
N VAL A 801 -4.29 87.23 -88.37
CA VAL A 801 -4.31 86.19 -89.41
C VAL A 801 -2.91 85.63 -89.61
N LYS A 802 -2.78 84.39 -90.09
CA LYS A 802 -1.46 83.82 -90.39
C LYS A 802 -0.73 84.65 -91.43
N ASP A 803 0.53 84.96 -91.16
CA ASP A 803 1.43 85.65 -92.07
C ASP A 803 1.65 84.80 -93.32
N ARG A 804 1.25 85.34 -94.48
CA ARG A 804 1.40 84.68 -95.79
C ARG A 804 2.66 85.12 -96.53
N SER A 805 3.47 86.02 -95.97
CA SER A 805 4.69 86.52 -96.61
C SER A 805 5.76 85.44 -96.77
N LEU A 806 5.76 84.43 -95.88
CA LEU A 806 6.67 83.29 -95.90
C LEU A 806 5.85 82.00 -95.89
N LYS A 807 6.06 81.15 -96.91
CA LYS A 807 5.38 79.86 -97.04
C LYS A 807 5.77 78.97 -95.84
N GLY A 808 4.84 78.73 -94.92
CA GLY A 808 5.06 77.95 -93.70
C GLY A 808 5.22 78.76 -92.40
N SER A 809 5.16 80.10 -92.46
CA SER A 809 5.18 80.94 -91.25
C SER A 809 4.01 80.64 -90.32
N GLN A 810 4.30 80.51 -89.03
CA GLN A 810 3.30 80.36 -87.95
C GLN A 810 3.08 81.66 -87.17
N ALA A 811 3.65 82.78 -87.65
CA ALA A 811 3.46 84.09 -87.04
C ALA A 811 2.07 84.65 -87.37
N CYS A 812 1.42 85.26 -86.38
CA CYS A 812 0.10 85.87 -86.53
C CYS A 812 0.24 87.40 -86.65
N VAL A 813 -0.18 87.95 -87.79
CA VAL A 813 -0.10 89.37 -88.14
C VAL A 813 -1.47 90.03 -88.14
N ARG A 814 -1.52 91.33 -87.86
CA ARG A 814 -2.77 92.09 -87.71
C ARG A 814 -3.48 92.23 -89.07
N ARG A 815 -4.80 92.04 -89.09
CA ARG A 815 -5.62 92.23 -90.30
C ARG A 815 -5.66 93.73 -90.65
N THR A 816 -5.08 94.15 -91.78
CA THR A 816 -5.12 95.54 -92.27
C THR A 816 -6.09 95.67 -93.45
N ASP A 817 -7.02 96.62 -93.37
CA ASP A 817 -8.00 96.95 -94.41
C ASP A 817 -7.46 98.07 -95.32
N ALA A 818 -7.12 97.77 -96.59
CA ALA A 818 -7.29 98.64 -97.78
C ALA A 818 -6.44 98.21 -98.98
N VAL A 819 -7.10 97.80 -100.07
CA VAL A 819 -6.70 98.08 -101.46
C VAL A 819 -7.82 98.95 -102.04
N LYS A 820 -7.47 100.13 -102.57
CA LYS A 820 -8.26 100.87 -103.57
C LYS A 820 -7.28 101.31 -104.68
N SER A 821 -7.73 101.08 -105.92
CA SER A 821 -7.08 101.28 -107.24
C SER A 821 -5.82 100.49 -107.52
#